data_AF-A0A4R6GDK7-F1
#
_entry.id   AF-A0A4R6GDK7-F1
#
_cell.length_a   1.000
_cell.length_b   1.000
_cell.length_c   1.000
_cell.angle_alpha   90.00
_cell.angle_beta   90.00
_cell.angle_gamma   90.00
#
_symmetry.space_group_name_H-M   'P 1'
#
loop_
_entity.id
_entity.type
_entity.pdbx_description
1 polymer ?
#
loop_
_entity_poly.entity_id
_entity_poly.type
_entity_poly.pdbx_seq_one_letter_code
_entity_poly.pdbx_strand_id
1 'polypeptide(L)'
;MGTTPDRAFEAVILANTFLHERGRQAIAEFFPQSVVDLYDAVVVRPDWQNAATLTERALVVVAALDADPVLAARYQSDVDAGLLGFGAGEDEAIDLAISEVSESLGGAQTAPGADDGLLGGGAAEPPDSPDLVPLPPPAMPMTPPAHRGADAAGPPDDRGADAAGPPDDRVAESAGPPDDRVAESAGPPDGGAGAPEPAPVETVQTWLNAEVQGGYDSLREGVQYVLGISFGARSATAAGAAQTVIPFGATQTTVDLSVQLVSTDFEVPPLPQLIRVGRDGRSVGSVLFPCTPLHSGPSKLSVLVDVAGNFLQRLELEFDVGSSKPVESTNFGRPAGAATTLEPRTASMQFMPATGGYELFVKGVTDSEVFIQITEDELAARIEGVREALLKTVKDPTFALELDIPPDLGAAALKTLAFAGFRLYQAIFGGPFASDELKKVGRWLRESLADDVTTLQVVSRGFPVPWALMYLTDRFSDDALDWHDFIGMRHVVEQIPMREISALPPVTTIPSTPDLSVRVLYNDGIDAQMPSRPVAAQRTYWGGRGVKLGEGTKVDDLKSALAVSAADKVLYLYCHAVASDKDSDDSYLVMTGDQRITLGELAVYAPIEDQLSSHPLVIINACESGDLSPNFYDGFVPYFLAKGARGVIGTECKTPGRFASEWAIAFFDRFFGGEPLGEAVLSLRRDFLDKHGNPLGLLYGVHCDTDTRVDPALAAAGGSN
;
A
#
# COMPACT_ATOMS: atom_id res chain seq x y z
N MET A 1 -18.23 26.86 19.40
CA MET A 1 -18.88 25.53 19.36
C MET A 1 -18.02 24.66 18.47
N GLY A 2 -17.77 23.42 18.89
CA GLY A 2 -16.94 22.45 18.19
C GLY A 2 -17.53 21.99 16.85
N THR A 3 -17.19 20.77 16.43
CA THR A 3 -17.77 20.15 15.23
C THR A 3 -19.30 19.98 15.35
N THR A 4 -20.02 19.75 14.23
CA THR A 4 -21.48 19.50 14.28
C THR A 4 -21.87 18.40 15.28
N PRO A 5 -21.12 17.27 15.38
CA PRO A 5 -21.31 16.27 16.43
C PRO A 5 -21.11 16.79 17.86
N ASP A 6 -20.05 17.57 18.12
CA ASP A 6 -19.79 18.14 19.45
C ASP A 6 -20.92 19.08 19.87
N ARG A 7 -21.40 19.89 18.92
CA ARG A 7 -22.48 20.84 19.13
C ARG A 7 -23.82 20.15 19.39
N ALA A 8 -24.09 19.04 18.72
CA ALA A 8 -25.27 18.22 18.97
C ALA A 8 -25.21 17.56 20.34
N PHE A 9 -24.04 16.98 20.68
CA PHE A 9 -23.77 16.40 21.98
C PHE A 9 -23.99 17.41 23.12
N GLU A 10 -23.34 18.57 23.06
CA GLU A 10 -23.48 19.64 24.06
C GLU A 10 -24.94 20.10 24.21
N ALA A 11 -25.65 20.29 23.09
CA ALA A 11 -27.04 20.75 23.10
C ALA A 11 -28.00 19.73 23.74
N VAL A 12 -27.82 18.43 23.47
CA VAL A 12 -28.64 17.37 24.04
C VAL A 12 -28.38 17.22 25.53
N ILE A 13 -27.12 17.24 25.97
CA ILE A 13 -26.79 17.17 27.40
C ILE A 13 -27.34 18.38 28.16
N LEU A 14 -27.24 19.59 27.59
CA LEU A 14 -27.83 20.79 28.18
C LEU A 14 -29.36 20.71 28.25
N ALA A 15 -30.02 20.27 27.17
CA ALA A 15 -31.47 20.11 27.13
C ALA A 15 -31.96 19.11 28.18
N ASN A 16 -31.25 17.98 28.34
CA ASN A 16 -31.56 16.99 29.36
C ASN A 16 -31.36 17.57 30.77
N THR A 17 -30.27 18.32 30.96
CA THR A 17 -29.96 18.99 32.23
C THR A 17 -31.03 20.01 32.63
N PHE A 18 -31.57 20.77 31.67
CA PHE A 18 -32.58 21.80 31.91
C PHE A 18 -33.97 21.25 32.28
N LEU A 19 -34.17 19.93 32.19
CA LEU A 19 -35.39 19.25 32.65
C LEU A 19 -35.39 18.95 34.16
N HIS A 20 -34.32 19.28 34.88
CA HIS A 20 -34.18 18.97 36.30
C HIS A 20 -35.36 19.50 37.14
N GLU A 21 -35.96 18.67 38.02
CA GLU A 21 -37.20 18.98 38.75
C GLU A 21 -37.11 20.23 39.66
N ARG A 22 -35.92 20.49 40.22
CA ARG A 22 -35.61 21.71 41.00
C ARG A 22 -35.40 22.97 40.14
N GLY A 23 -35.48 22.84 38.81
CA GLY A 23 -35.37 23.91 37.82
C GLY A 23 -34.10 24.75 37.97
N ARG A 24 -34.25 26.07 37.76
CA ARG A 24 -33.18 27.07 37.83
C ARG A 24 -32.30 26.97 39.08
N GLN A 25 -32.85 26.57 40.22
CA GLN A 25 -32.11 26.47 41.48
C GLN A 25 -31.03 25.38 41.43
N ALA A 26 -31.29 24.25 40.77
CA ALA A 26 -30.28 23.21 40.58
C ALA A 26 -29.23 23.62 39.55
N ILE A 27 -29.63 24.29 38.46
CA ILE A 27 -28.68 24.76 37.45
C ILE A 27 -27.67 25.74 38.07
N ALA A 28 -28.15 26.70 38.86
CA ALA A 28 -27.29 27.66 39.55
C ALA A 28 -26.42 27.06 40.68
N GLU A 29 -26.71 25.83 41.12
CA GLU A 29 -25.94 25.11 42.13
C GLU A 29 -24.77 24.33 41.52
N PHE A 30 -24.93 23.81 40.29
CA PHE A 30 -23.99 22.86 39.68
C PHE A 30 -23.26 23.38 38.42
N PHE A 31 -23.71 24.49 37.82
CA PHE A 31 -23.19 24.98 36.54
C PHE A 31 -22.74 26.45 36.60
N PRO A 32 -21.80 26.88 35.73
CA PRO A 32 -21.34 28.26 35.68
C PRO A 32 -22.45 29.24 35.24
N GLN A 33 -22.22 30.54 35.48
CA GLN A 33 -23.21 31.58 35.22
C GLN A 33 -23.67 31.62 33.74
N SER A 34 -22.81 31.26 32.79
CA SER A 34 -23.16 31.17 31.36
C SER A 34 -24.28 30.14 31.09
N VAL A 35 -24.28 29.01 31.80
CA VAL A 35 -25.31 27.97 31.69
C VAL A 35 -26.59 28.37 32.41
N VAL A 36 -26.49 29.13 33.51
CA VAL A 36 -27.66 29.72 34.19
C VAL A 36 -28.34 30.75 33.29
N ASP A 37 -27.55 31.61 32.63
CA ASP A 37 -28.05 32.59 31.66
C ASP A 37 -28.69 31.89 30.45
N LEU A 38 -28.07 30.80 29.96
CA LEU A 38 -28.61 29.99 28.87
C LEU A 38 -29.92 29.29 29.26
N TYR A 39 -29.99 28.73 30.47
CA TYR A 39 -31.24 28.18 31.02
C TYR A 39 -32.35 29.24 31.01
N ASP A 40 -32.09 30.42 31.56
CA ASP A 40 -33.07 31.51 31.63
C ASP A 40 -33.52 31.98 30.24
N ALA A 41 -32.61 31.98 29.25
CA ALA A 41 -32.90 32.33 27.86
C ALA A 41 -33.69 31.25 27.12
N VAL A 42 -33.51 29.96 27.47
CA VAL A 42 -34.15 28.82 26.81
C VAL A 42 -35.55 28.56 27.37
N VAL A 43 -35.71 28.48 28.69
CA VAL A 43 -36.97 27.98 29.30
C VAL A 43 -38.16 28.93 29.15
N VAL A 44 -37.90 30.21 28.88
CA VAL A 44 -38.95 31.22 28.63
C VAL A 44 -39.47 31.20 27.21
N ARG A 45 -38.82 30.47 26.30
CA ARG A 45 -39.21 30.45 24.89
C ARG A 45 -40.46 29.58 24.66
N PRO A 46 -41.41 30.01 23.80
CA PRO A 46 -42.61 29.22 23.52
C PRO A 46 -42.32 27.86 22.87
N ASP A 47 -41.26 27.76 22.07
CA ASP A 47 -40.80 26.52 21.43
C ASP A 47 -40.29 25.50 22.46
N TRP A 48 -39.58 25.95 23.52
CA TRP A 48 -39.19 25.07 24.64
C TRP A 48 -40.39 24.48 25.38
N GLN A 49 -41.43 25.29 25.61
CA GLN A 49 -42.63 24.86 26.33
C GLN A 49 -43.49 23.88 25.52
N ASN A 50 -43.43 23.97 24.18
CA ASN A 50 -44.19 23.12 23.27
C ASN A 50 -43.43 21.86 22.84
N ALA A 51 -42.13 21.76 23.14
CA ALA A 51 -41.30 20.62 22.77
C ALA A 51 -41.65 19.36 23.57
N ALA A 52 -41.99 18.29 22.85
CA ALA A 52 -42.39 16.99 23.37
C ALA A 52 -41.22 15.99 23.48
N THR A 53 -40.15 16.18 22.70
CA THR A 53 -38.98 15.29 22.69
C THR A 53 -37.70 15.99 23.18
N LEU A 54 -36.69 15.20 23.56
CA LEU A 54 -35.38 15.72 23.94
C LEU A 54 -34.67 16.38 22.75
N THR A 55 -34.83 15.82 21.55
CA THR A 55 -34.36 16.37 20.27
C THR A 55 -34.92 17.78 20.02
N GLU A 56 -36.24 17.96 20.13
CA GLU A 56 -36.88 19.28 19.95
C GLU A 56 -36.36 20.30 20.97
N ARG A 57 -36.16 19.88 22.23
CA ARG A 57 -35.61 20.73 23.29
C ARG A 57 -34.15 21.12 23.04
N ALA A 58 -33.33 20.19 22.57
CA ALA A 58 -31.94 20.44 22.19
C ALA A 58 -31.84 21.45 21.04
N LEU A 59 -32.71 21.36 20.03
CA LEU A 59 -32.76 22.34 18.94
C LEU A 59 -33.15 23.74 19.43
N VAL A 60 -33.97 23.85 20.49
CA VAL A 60 -34.25 25.16 21.12
C VAL A 60 -33.04 25.71 21.86
N VAL A 61 -32.21 24.86 22.49
CA VAL A 61 -30.94 25.27 23.10
C VAL A 61 -29.98 25.82 22.04
N VAL A 62 -29.85 25.13 20.91
CA VAL A 62 -29.06 25.60 19.76
C VAL A 62 -29.58 26.94 19.27
N ALA A 63 -30.90 27.06 19.06
CA ALA A 63 -31.52 28.29 18.58
C ALA A 63 -31.41 29.46 19.57
N ALA A 64 -31.24 29.20 20.86
CA ALA A 64 -30.97 30.24 21.87
C ALA A 64 -29.52 30.72 21.81
N LEU A 65 -28.56 29.81 21.62
CA LEU A 65 -27.14 30.15 21.43
C LEU A 65 -26.91 30.92 20.12
N ASP A 66 -27.58 30.54 19.04
CA ASP A 66 -27.49 31.25 17.75
C ASP A 66 -28.09 32.66 17.80
N ALA A 67 -29.11 32.88 18.63
CA ALA A 67 -29.78 34.16 18.76
C ALA A 67 -29.01 35.18 19.63
N ASP A 68 -28.11 34.73 20.50
CA ASP A 68 -27.27 35.58 21.35
C ASP A 68 -25.79 35.18 21.29
N PRO A 69 -25.03 35.72 20.31
CA PRO A 69 -23.60 35.43 20.16
C PRO A 69 -22.74 35.81 21.37
N VAL A 70 -23.18 36.78 22.19
CA VAL A 70 -22.44 37.20 23.38
C VAL A 70 -22.59 36.14 24.48
N LEU A 71 -23.80 35.61 24.66
CA LEU A 71 -24.04 34.48 25.55
C LEU A 71 -23.32 33.22 25.06
N ALA A 72 -23.34 32.93 23.76
CA ALA A 72 -22.64 31.80 23.17
C ALA A 72 -21.11 31.87 23.37
N ALA A 73 -20.51 33.05 23.25
CA ALA A 73 -19.09 33.24 23.51
C ALA A 73 -18.72 33.01 24.98
N ARG A 74 -19.56 33.46 25.93
CA ARG A 74 -19.34 33.20 27.37
C ARG A 74 -19.48 31.71 27.70
N TYR A 75 -20.48 31.06 27.13
CA TYR A 75 -20.68 29.61 27.27
C TYR A 75 -19.46 28.83 26.75
N GLN A 76 -19.00 29.14 25.53
CA GLN A 76 -17.82 28.47 24.96
C GLN A 76 -16.56 28.70 25.80
N SER A 77 -16.37 29.91 26.33
CA SER A 77 -15.23 30.19 27.21
C SER A 77 -15.22 29.33 28.49
N ASP A 78 -16.39 28.94 29.01
CA ASP A 78 -16.49 28.07 30.18
C ASP A 78 -16.24 26.59 29.79
N VAL A 79 -16.65 26.17 28.58
CA VAL A 79 -16.30 24.85 28.00
C VAL A 79 -14.79 24.73 27.83
N ASP A 80 -14.15 25.70 27.19
CA ASP A 80 -12.71 25.70 26.89
C ASP A 80 -11.85 25.76 28.17
N ALA A 81 -12.38 26.35 29.24
CA ALA A 81 -11.75 26.39 30.55
C ALA A 81 -11.93 25.09 31.37
N GLY A 82 -12.64 24.09 30.83
CA GLY A 82 -12.90 22.81 31.49
C GLY A 82 -13.84 22.91 32.69
N LEU A 83 -14.65 23.98 32.76
CA LEU A 83 -15.63 24.20 33.85
C LEU A 83 -16.92 23.39 33.65
N LEU A 84 -17.04 22.70 32.51
CA LEU A 84 -18.13 21.81 32.15
C LEU A 84 -17.59 20.40 31.91
N GLY A 85 -18.08 19.43 32.67
CA GLY A 85 -17.78 18.02 32.48
C GLY A 85 -18.99 17.31 31.92
N PHE A 86 -18.95 16.93 30.65
CA PHE A 86 -19.97 16.07 30.05
C PHE A 86 -19.53 14.62 30.25
N GLY A 87 -20.17 13.90 31.16
CA GLY A 87 -19.90 12.47 31.35
C GLY A 87 -20.35 11.66 30.13
N ALA A 88 -19.68 10.54 29.85
CA ALA A 88 -20.19 9.53 28.93
C ALA A 88 -21.41 8.86 29.58
N GLY A 89 -22.61 9.21 29.13
CA GLY A 89 -23.84 8.60 29.59
C GLY A 89 -24.23 7.45 28.68
N GLU A 90 -24.36 6.24 29.22
CA GLU A 90 -24.93 5.06 28.55
C GLU A 90 -26.47 5.15 28.56
N ASP A 91 -27.05 6.13 27.85
CA ASP A 91 -28.50 6.29 27.74
C ASP A 91 -28.93 6.33 26.27
N GLU A 92 -29.56 5.24 25.80
CA GLU A 92 -30.03 5.07 24.42
C GLU A 92 -30.92 6.23 23.94
N ALA A 93 -31.66 6.90 24.84
CA ALA A 93 -32.50 8.04 24.47
C ALA A 93 -31.70 9.33 24.26
N ILE A 94 -30.56 9.48 24.96
CA ILE A 94 -29.61 10.58 24.76
C ILE A 94 -28.85 10.35 23.46
N ASP A 95 -28.40 9.13 23.19
CA ASP A 95 -27.68 8.77 21.96
C ASP A 95 -28.55 8.96 20.71
N LEU A 96 -29.82 8.53 20.78
CA LEU A 96 -30.78 8.77 19.70
C LEU A 96 -31.00 10.27 19.46
N ALA A 97 -31.16 11.06 20.53
CA ALA A 97 -31.31 12.51 20.41
C ALA A 97 -30.05 13.19 19.86
N ILE A 98 -28.85 12.72 20.19
CA ILE A 98 -27.59 13.24 19.64
C ILE A 98 -27.53 12.99 18.13
N SER A 99 -27.92 11.81 17.66
CA SER A 99 -27.99 11.48 16.23
C SER A 99 -28.98 12.40 15.51
N GLU A 100 -30.22 12.49 16.00
CA GLU A 100 -31.27 13.29 15.38
C GLU A 100 -30.95 14.80 15.37
N VAL A 101 -30.34 15.31 16.45
CA VAL A 101 -29.88 16.70 16.51
C VAL A 101 -28.69 16.93 15.57
N SER A 102 -27.75 15.99 15.48
CA SER A 102 -26.62 16.07 14.54
C SER A 102 -27.10 16.15 13.09
N GLU A 103 -28.08 15.32 12.73
CA GLU A 103 -28.72 15.34 11.41
C GLU A 103 -29.45 16.66 11.14
N SER A 104 -30.22 17.15 12.12
CA SER A 104 -30.95 18.41 12.01
C SER A 104 -30.03 19.64 11.89
N LEU A 105 -28.91 19.66 12.63
CA LEU A 105 -27.88 20.69 12.51
C LEU A 105 -27.07 20.58 11.21
N GLY A 106 -26.95 19.38 10.66
CA GLY A 106 -26.42 19.14 9.31
C GLY A 106 -27.37 19.55 8.18
N GLY A 107 -28.68 19.69 8.48
CA GLY A 107 -29.76 19.92 7.51
C GLY A 107 -29.87 21.32 6.91
N ALA A 108 -29.01 22.27 7.28
CA ALA A 108 -28.99 23.61 6.71
C ALA A 108 -27.62 24.06 6.21
N GLN A 109 -26.89 23.17 5.52
CA GLN A 109 -25.98 23.53 4.41
C GLN A 109 -25.48 22.28 3.66
N THR A 110 -26.32 21.75 2.78
CA THR A 110 -25.86 21.09 1.56
C THR A 110 -26.54 21.77 0.37
N ALA A 111 -26.02 22.95 0.03
CA ALA A 111 -25.95 23.32 -1.38
C ALA A 111 -25.09 22.25 -2.10
N PRO A 112 -25.29 21.98 -3.41
CA PRO A 112 -24.47 21.01 -4.13
C PRO A 112 -22.98 21.31 -3.87
N GLY A 113 -22.28 20.26 -3.47
CA GLY A 113 -21.09 20.30 -2.62
C GLY A 113 -19.97 21.23 -3.08
N ALA A 114 -19.37 21.91 -2.11
CA ALA A 114 -17.94 22.18 -2.22
C ALA A 114 -17.23 20.83 -2.13
N ASP A 115 -16.61 20.44 -3.24
CA ASP A 115 -15.77 19.24 -3.42
C ASP A 115 -14.66 19.20 -2.36
N ASP A 116 -14.48 18.04 -1.71
CA ASP A 116 -13.41 17.84 -0.73
C ASP A 116 -12.06 17.54 -1.40
N GLY A 117 -12.04 17.37 -2.74
CA GLY A 117 -10.83 17.15 -3.54
C GLY A 117 -10.24 15.75 -3.42
N LEU A 118 -10.86 14.87 -2.63
CA LEU A 118 -10.35 13.54 -2.32
C LEU A 118 -10.93 12.49 -3.27
N LEU A 119 -10.11 11.51 -3.66
CA LEU A 119 -10.65 10.31 -4.31
C LEU A 119 -11.57 9.63 -3.29
N GLY A 120 -12.87 9.64 -3.51
CA GLY A 120 -13.85 8.95 -2.68
C GLY A 120 -14.83 9.90 -2.01
N GLY A 121 -16.04 9.97 -2.57
CA GLY A 121 -17.09 10.90 -2.18
C GLY A 121 -17.64 10.65 -0.77
N GLY A 122 -18.52 11.56 -0.33
CA GLY A 122 -19.22 11.43 0.94
C GLY A 122 -20.00 10.12 1.01
N ALA A 123 -19.82 9.38 2.12
CA ALA A 123 -20.43 8.06 2.33
C ALA A 123 -21.94 8.08 2.05
N ALA A 124 -22.37 7.33 1.04
CA ALA A 124 -23.77 6.92 0.93
C ALA A 124 -23.96 5.67 1.78
N GLU A 125 -24.90 5.73 2.74
CA GLU A 125 -25.32 4.56 3.52
C GLU A 125 -25.67 3.37 2.61
N PRO A 126 -25.36 2.14 3.04
CA PRO A 126 -25.78 0.95 2.30
C PRO A 126 -27.32 0.90 2.26
N PRO A 127 -27.95 0.57 1.11
CA PRO A 127 -29.37 0.37 1.08
C PRO A 127 -29.73 -0.84 1.97
N ASP A 128 -30.77 -0.68 2.79
CA ASP A 128 -31.39 -1.77 3.51
C ASP A 128 -31.69 -2.95 2.58
N SER A 129 -31.46 -4.15 3.09
CA SER A 129 -31.66 -5.44 2.44
C SER A 129 -32.98 -5.48 1.65
N PRO A 130 -33.03 -6.01 0.42
CA PRO A 130 -34.27 -6.05 -0.34
C PRO A 130 -35.26 -7.00 0.32
N ASP A 131 -36.36 -6.44 0.81
CA ASP A 131 -37.56 -7.18 1.19
C ASP A 131 -37.94 -8.16 0.07
N LEU A 132 -37.96 -9.44 0.43
CA LEU A 132 -38.43 -10.53 -0.42
C LEU A 132 -39.92 -10.33 -0.74
N VAL A 133 -40.21 -9.68 -1.86
CA VAL A 133 -41.56 -9.68 -2.43
C VAL A 133 -41.86 -11.07 -3.00
N PRO A 134 -42.97 -11.75 -2.61
CA PRO A 134 -43.28 -13.07 -3.14
C PRO A 134 -43.65 -12.99 -4.63
N LEU A 135 -43.02 -13.85 -5.43
CA LEU A 135 -43.32 -14.05 -6.85
C LEU A 135 -44.80 -14.42 -7.09
N PRO A 136 -45.48 -13.85 -8.09
CA PRO A 136 -46.79 -14.32 -8.52
C PRO A 136 -46.66 -15.59 -9.41
N PRO A 137 -47.68 -16.47 -9.43
CA PRO A 137 -47.60 -17.78 -10.09
C PRO A 137 -47.73 -17.69 -11.63
N PRO A 138 -47.28 -18.71 -12.37
CA PRO A 138 -47.13 -18.64 -13.82
C PRO A 138 -48.44 -18.92 -14.57
N ALA A 139 -48.65 -18.24 -15.69
CA ALA A 139 -49.64 -18.61 -16.69
C ALA A 139 -49.00 -18.61 -18.10
N MET A 140 -49.19 -19.73 -18.81
CA MET A 140 -48.70 -20.02 -20.17
C MET A 140 -49.61 -19.42 -21.28
N PRO A 141 -49.45 -19.77 -22.57
CA PRO A 141 -48.66 -19.02 -23.56
C PRO A 141 -49.54 -18.48 -24.72
N MET A 142 -49.09 -17.45 -25.43
CA MET A 142 -49.69 -17.08 -26.73
C MET A 142 -48.63 -16.92 -27.83
N THR A 143 -49.00 -17.51 -28.97
CA THR A 143 -48.30 -17.76 -30.23
C THR A 143 -47.91 -16.51 -31.05
N PRO A 144 -46.97 -16.64 -32.02
CA PRO A 144 -46.33 -15.53 -32.74
C PRO A 144 -46.98 -15.22 -34.11
N PRO A 145 -46.62 -14.09 -34.71
CA PRO A 145 -46.40 -14.03 -36.16
C PRO A 145 -45.09 -13.28 -36.47
N ALA A 146 -44.52 -13.29 -37.67
CA ALA A 146 -44.44 -14.24 -38.77
C ALA A 146 -43.28 -13.68 -39.63
N HIS A 147 -42.46 -14.57 -40.18
CA HIS A 147 -41.40 -14.22 -41.12
C HIS A 147 -41.91 -13.45 -42.35
N ARG A 148 -41.07 -12.54 -42.86
CA ARG A 148 -40.85 -12.39 -44.30
C ARG A 148 -39.35 -12.30 -44.60
N GLY A 149 -38.87 -13.29 -45.36
CA GLY A 149 -37.58 -13.31 -46.04
C GLY A 149 -37.46 -12.18 -47.07
N ALA A 150 -36.25 -11.71 -47.34
CA ALA A 150 -35.26 -12.30 -48.26
C ALA A 150 -35.50 -11.85 -49.70
N ASP A 151 -34.56 -11.11 -50.29
CA ASP A 151 -33.77 -11.64 -51.41
C ASP A 151 -32.69 -10.66 -51.89
N ALA A 152 -31.67 -11.28 -52.50
CA ALA A 152 -30.37 -10.78 -52.92
C ALA A 152 -30.35 -9.96 -54.22
N ALA A 153 -29.24 -9.24 -54.47
CA ALA A 153 -28.37 -9.35 -55.67
C ALA A 153 -27.55 -8.08 -55.97
N GLY A 154 -26.23 -8.25 -56.16
CA GLY A 154 -25.50 -7.73 -57.33
C GLY A 154 -24.89 -6.30 -57.30
N PRO A 155 -23.59 -6.13 -57.69
CA PRO A 155 -22.84 -4.85 -57.84
C PRO A 155 -23.03 -4.27 -59.29
N PRO A 156 -22.44 -3.13 -59.77
CA PRO A 156 -20.98 -2.85 -59.85
C PRO A 156 -20.50 -1.35 -59.91
N ASP A 157 -19.17 -1.22 -60.10
CA ASP A 157 -18.40 -0.27 -60.94
C ASP A 157 -17.85 1.10 -60.44
N ASP A 158 -16.51 1.11 -60.30
CA ASP A 158 -15.50 1.81 -61.12
C ASP A 158 -15.47 3.34 -61.29
N ARG A 159 -14.26 3.89 -61.00
CA ARG A 159 -13.44 4.91 -61.72
C ARG A 159 -12.52 5.62 -60.70
N GLY A 160 -11.22 5.86 -60.85
CA GLY A 160 -10.17 5.65 -61.87
C GLY A 160 -8.82 6.04 -61.18
N ALA A 161 -7.69 5.41 -61.49
CA ALA A 161 -6.62 5.91 -62.40
C ALA A 161 -6.07 7.32 -62.01
N ASP A 162 -4.78 7.62 -61.88
CA ASP A 162 -3.56 7.02 -62.42
C ASP A 162 -2.30 7.65 -61.77
N ALA A 163 -1.20 6.87 -61.76
CA ALA A 163 0.23 7.22 -62.05
C ALA A 163 0.96 8.36 -61.29
N ALA A 164 2.28 8.42 -61.14
CA ALA A 164 3.49 7.57 -61.19
C ALA A 164 4.67 8.55 -60.87
N GLY A 165 5.82 8.04 -60.36
CA GLY A 165 6.98 8.82 -59.83
C GLY A 165 7.78 9.68 -60.84
N PRO A 166 9.07 10.06 -60.60
CA PRO A 166 10.11 9.42 -59.75
C PRO A 166 11.03 10.42 -58.96
N PRO A 167 12.13 9.96 -58.30
CA PRO A 167 13.02 10.79 -57.45
C PRO A 167 14.34 11.18 -58.13
N ASP A 168 15.13 12.06 -57.50
CA ASP A 168 16.51 12.36 -57.92
C ASP A 168 17.47 12.48 -56.72
N ASP A 169 18.58 11.76 -56.83
CA ASP A 169 19.73 11.72 -55.92
C ASP A 169 20.62 12.96 -56.06
N ARG A 170 21.40 13.30 -55.02
CA ARG A 170 22.81 13.71 -55.19
C ARG A 170 23.60 13.78 -53.88
N VAL A 171 24.71 13.03 -53.91
CA VAL A 171 25.86 12.99 -53.00
C VAL A 171 26.83 14.13 -53.33
N ALA A 172 27.55 14.67 -52.32
CA ALA A 172 28.94 15.12 -52.47
C ALA A 172 29.64 15.30 -51.11
N GLU A 173 30.70 14.51 -50.90
CA GLU A 173 31.74 14.64 -49.88
C GLU A 173 32.69 15.83 -50.19
N SER A 174 33.39 16.37 -49.18
CA SER A 174 34.87 16.25 -49.05
C SER A 174 35.55 17.28 -48.11
N ALA A 175 36.37 16.75 -47.20
CA ALA A 175 37.73 17.17 -46.76
C ALA A 175 38.01 18.54 -46.06
N GLY A 176 38.59 18.48 -44.85
CA GLY A 176 39.45 19.52 -44.23
C GLY A 176 40.95 19.25 -44.45
N PRO A 177 41.91 19.65 -43.57
CA PRO A 177 42.14 20.87 -42.77
C PRO A 177 43.52 21.53 -43.19
N PRO A 178 44.26 22.43 -42.44
CA PRO A 178 44.91 22.14 -41.14
C PRO A 178 45.13 23.32 -40.13
N ASP A 179 45.61 22.92 -38.95
CA ASP A 179 46.20 23.59 -37.76
C ASP A 179 46.62 25.08 -37.78
N ASP A 180 46.34 25.77 -36.66
CA ASP A 180 47.39 26.42 -35.85
C ASP A 180 46.93 26.73 -34.40
N ARG A 181 47.87 26.56 -33.46
CA ARG A 181 47.70 26.60 -31.99
C ARG A 181 47.84 28.01 -31.41
N VAL A 182 46.96 28.44 -30.49
CA VAL A 182 47.28 29.28 -29.30
C VAL A 182 46.25 29.03 -28.17
N ALA A 183 46.70 29.10 -26.93
CA ALA A 183 46.07 28.65 -25.69
C ALA A 183 45.16 29.66 -24.95
N GLU A 184 44.38 29.10 -24.01
CA GLU A 184 43.77 29.65 -22.78
C GLU A 184 42.48 30.50 -22.84
N SER A 185 41.35 29.87 -22.48
CA SER A 185 40.49 30.30 -21.35
C SER A 185 39.53 29.17 -20.96
N ALA A 186 39.51 28.80 -19.68
CA ALA A 186 38.70 27.72 -19.13
C ALA A 186 37.19 28.01 -19.19
N GLY A 187 36.44 27.11 -19.85
CA GLY A 187 34.98 26.99 -19.78
C GLY A 187 34.55 25.80 -18.91
N PRO A 188 33.26 25.70 -18.53
CA PRO A 188 32.76 24.75 -17.54
C PRO A 188 32.84 23.30 -18.05
N PRO A 189 32.87 22.29 -17.16
CA PRO A 189 33.03 20.90 -17.57
C PRO A 189 31.77 20.40 -18.29
N ASP A 190 31.94 20.03 -19.56
CA ASP A 190 30.96 19.35 -20.39
C ASP A 190 30.88 17.85 -20.02
N GLY A 191 29.66 17.34 -20.04
CA GLY A 191 29.35 15.99 -20.50
C GLY A 191 29.71 14.84 -19.57
N GLY A 192 28.78 14.50 -18.67
CA GLY A 192 28.80 13.23 -17.96
C GLY A 192 28.97 12.05 -18.93
N ALA A 193 30.04 11.28 -18.72
CA ALA A 193 30.13 9.95 -19.26
C ALA A 193 28.98 9.13 -18.68
N GLY A 194 27.99 8.81 -19.51
CA GLY A 194 26.91 7.90 -19.13
C GLY A 194 27.52 6.62 -18.59
N ALA A 195 27.08 6.20 -17.40
CA ALA A 195 27.39 4.89 -16.87
C ALA A 195 27.01 3.83 -17.93
N PRO A 196 27.85 2.82 -18.16
CA PRO A 196 27.53 1.77 -19.12
C PRO A 196 26.22 1.08 -18.72
N GLU A 197 25.30 0.99 -19.67
CA GLU A 197 24.02 0.28 -19.56
C GLU A 197 24.25 -1.15 -19.05
N PRO A 198 23.60 -1.57 -17.94
CA PRO A 198 23.84 -2.89 -17.37
C PRO A 198 23.36 -3.98 -18.35
N ALA A 199 24.26 -4.88 -18.71
CA ALA A 199 23.97 -6.01 -19.59
C ALA A 199 22.83 -6.90 -19.04
N PRO A 200 22.03 -7.55 -19.91
CA PRO A 200 20.90 -8.36 -19.50
C PRO A 200 21.33 -9.50 -18.56
N VAL A 201 20.57 -9.67 -17.48
CA VAL A 201 20.74 -10.71 -16.47
C VAL A 201 20.28 -12.06 -17.02
N GLU A 202 21.10 -13.10 -16.85
CA GLU A 202 20.67 -14.47 -17.11
C GLU A 202 20.30 -15.16 -15.80
N THR A 203 19.24 -15.97 -15.81
CA THR A 203 18.77 -16.70 -14.63
C THR A 203 18.92 -18.21 -14.84
N VAL A 204 19.25 -18.93 -13.77
CA VAL A 204 19.43 -20.38 -13.79
C VAL A 204 18.41 -21.02 -12.86
N GLN A 205 17.60 -21.89 -13.44
CA GLN A 205 16.59 -22.68 -12.73
C GLN A 205 17.24 -23.89 -12.06
N THR A 206 16.95 -24.11 -10.78
CA THR A 206 17.47 -25.25 -10.01
C THR A 206 16.58 -25.61 -8.82
N TRP A 207 17.00 -26.57 -7.99
CA TRP A 207 16.33 -26.94 -6.75
C TRP A 207 17.25 -26.74 -5.55
N LEU A 208 16.74 -26.05 -4.52
CA LEU A 208 17.29 -26.04 -3.18
C LEU A 208 16.88 -27.35 -2.49
N ASN A 209 17.85 -28.15 -2.07
CA ASN A 209 17.61 -29.41 -1.37
C ASN A 209 18.17 -29.34 0.05
N ALA A 210 17.35 -29.66 1.04
CA ALA A 210 17.72 -29.80 2.44
C ALA A 210 17.61 -31.26 2.88
N GLU A 211 18.74 -31.94 3.09
CA GLU A 211 18.81 -33.38 3.31
C GLU A 211 19.52 -33.71 4.63
N VAL A 212 18.91 -34.55 5.46
CA VAL A 212 19.53 -35.02 6.70
C VAL A 212 20.53 -36.13 6.35
N GLN A 213 21.81 -35.89 6.64
CA GLN A 213 22.90 -36.81 6.31
C GLN A 213 22.73 -38.16 7.00
N GLY A 214 22.91 -39.24 6.24
CA GLY A 214 22.72 -40.61 6.73
C GLY A 214 21.25 -41.06 6.80
N GLY A 215 20.30 -40.19 6.43
CA GLY A 215 18.87 -40.44 6.54
C GLY A 215 18.36 -40.37 7.98
N TYR A 216 17.03 -40.36 8.11
CA TYR A 216 16.35 -40.36 9.41
C TYR A 216 14.98 -41.02 9.28
N ASP A 217 14.58 -41.78 10.29
CA ASP A 217 13.20 -42.28 10.42
C ASP A 217 12.35 -41.33 11.28
N SER A 218 12.97 -40.80 12.35
CA SER A 218 12.45 -39.72 13.19
C SER A 218 13.62 -38.98 13.84
N LEU A 219 13.48 -37.67 14.02
CA LEU A 219 14.41 -36.90 14.83
C LEU A 219 14.19 -37.18 16.32
N ARG A 220 15.21 -36.96 17.14
CA ARG A 220 15.16 -37.20 18.58
C ARG A 220 15.72 -36.00 19.32
N GLU A 221 15.01 -35.60 20.36
CA GLU A 221 15.43 -34.54 21.29
C GLU A 221 16.85 -34.79 21.82
N GLY A 222 17.67 -33.74 21.81
CA GLY A 222 19.05 -33.76 22.31
C GLY A 222 20.04 -34.57 21.47
N VAL A 223 19.62 -35.17 20.35
CA VAL A 223 20.51 -35.90 19.44
C VAL A 223 20.90 -34.99 18.29
N GLN A 224 22.20 -34.84 18.05
CA GLN A 224 22.72 -34.04 16.95
C GLN A 224 22.57 -34.78 15.61
N TYR A 225 22.03 -34.07 14.62
CA TYR A 225 21.96 -34.46 13.22
C TYR A 225 22.77 -33.48 12.37
N VAL A 226 22.92 -33.77 11.07
CA VAL A 226 23.56 -32.85 10.11
C VAL A 226 22.63 -32.62 8.93
N LEU A 227 22.18 -31.39 8.76
CA LEU A 227 21.41 -30.96 7.59
C LEU A 227 22.37 -30.48 6.49
N GLY A 228 22.38 -31.19 5.37
CA GLY A 228 23.12 -30.82 4.17
C GLY A 228 22.27 -30.01 3.22
N ILE A 229 22.76 -28.84 2.81
CA ILE A 229 22.11 -27.98 1.82
C ILE A 229 22.88 -28.02 0.51
N SER A 230 22.16 -28.23 -0.60
CA SER A 230 22.73 -28.26 -1.95
C SER A 230 21.78 -27.70 -3.00
N PHE A 231 22.34 -27.35 -4.17
CA PHE A 231 21.60 -26.88 -5.34
C PHE A 231 21.79 -27.85 -6.50
N GLY A 232 20.71 -28.19 -7.21
CA GLY A 232 20.80 -29.05 -8.40
C GLY A 232 19.47 -29.68 -8.80
N ALA A 233 19.50 -30.95 -9.20
CA ALA A 233 18.28 -31.70 -9.45
C ALA A 233 17.47 -31.87 -8.15
N ARG A 234 16.14 -31.94 -8.24
CA ARG A 234 15.28 -32.25 -7.10
C ARG A 234 15.71 -33.58 -6.47
N SER A 235 16.07 -33.54 -5.19
CA SER A 235 16.36 -34.75 -4.42
C SER A 235 15.05 -35.41 -3.96
N ALA A 236 14.96 -36.73 -4.11
CA ALA A 236 13.84 -37.53 -3.64
C ALA A 236 13.97 -37.91 -2.15
N THR A 237 15.14 -37.72 -1.56
CA THR A 237 15.49 -38.09 -0.17
C THR A 237 15.64 -36.88 0.74
N ALA A 238 15.58 -35.67 0.19
CA ALA A 238 15.61 -34.44 0.98
C ALA A 238 14.40 -34.36 1.92
N ALA A 239 14.63 -33.87 3.14
CA ALA A 239 13.57 -33.53 4.08
C ALA A 239 12.69 -32.39 3.54
N GLY A 240 13.28 -31.47 2.77
CA GLY A 240 12.54 -30.50 1.97
C GLY A 240 13.30 -30.15 0.68
N ALA A 241 12.56 -29.95 -0.40
CA ALA A 241 13.10 -29.53 -1.68
C ALA A 241 12.20 -28.48 -2.32
N ALA A 242 12.78 -27.34 -2.69
CA ALA A 242 12.06 -26.22 -3.27
C ALA A 242 12.70 -25.77 -4.57
N GLN A 243 11.88 -25.37 -5.54
CA GLN A 243 12.39 -24.71 -6.74
C GLN A 243 13.06 -23.40 -6.35
N THR A 244 14.14 -23.08 -7.04
CA THR A 244 14.89 -21.85 -6.84
C THR A 244 15.44 -21.37 -8.15
N VAL A 245 15.67 -20.07 -8.22
CA VAL A 245 16.25 -19.46 -9.39
C VAL A 245 17.42 -18.62 -8.91
N ILE A 246 18.56 -18.83 -9.53
CA ILE A 246 19.79 -18.15 -9.15
C ILE A 246 20.15 -17.22 -10.30
N PRO A 247 20.30 -15.93 -10.03
CA PRO A 247 20.70 -15.02 -11.09
C PRO A 247 22.21 -15.01 -11.27
N PHE A 248 22.62 -14.86 -12.52
CA PHE A 248 24.01 -14.74 -12.94
C PHE A 248 24.23 -13.43 -13.71
N GLY A 249 25.27 -12.68 -13.34
CA GLY A 249 25.77 -11.61 -14.19
C GLY A 249 26.23 -12.16 -15.54
N ALA A 250 26.14 -11.38 -16.61
CA ALA A 250 26.40 -11.83 -17.98
C ALA A 250 27.74 -12.58 -18.17
N THR A 251 28.80 -12.17 -17.47
CA THR A 251 30.13 -12.79 -17.54
C THR A 251 30.41 -13.79 -16.41
N GLN A 252 29.53 -13.86 -15.41
CA GLN A 252 29.74 -14.65 -14.20
C GLN A 252 29.51 -16.13 -14.48
N THR A 253 30.46 -17.01 -14.17
CA THR A 253 30.31 -18.48 -14.36
C THR A 253 29.81 -19.20 -13.11
N THR A 254 29.98 -18.57 -11.94
CA THR A 254 29.60 -19.10 -10.63
C THR A 254 29.11 -17.99 -9.71
N VAL A 255 28.09 -18.27 -8.90
CA VAL A 255 27.53 -17.36 -7.89
C VAL A 255 27.76 -17.95 -6.51
N ASP A 256 28.17 -17.13 -5.55
CA ASP A 256 28.26 -17.53 -4.15
C ASP A 256 26.96 -17.15 -3.44
N LEU A 257 26.30 -18.15 -2.87
CA LEU A 257 25.11 -17.99 -2.04
C LEU A 257 25.50 -18.13 -0.57
N SER A 258 24.89 -17.34 0.28
CA SER A 258 25.00 -17.44 1.74
C SER A 258 23.81 -18.24 2.25
N VAL A 259 24.08 -19.32 2.97
CA VAL A 259 23.05 -20.18 3.59
C VAL A 259 23.16 -20.09 5.10
N GLN A 260 22.06 -19.89 5.80
CA GLN A 260 21.99 -19.86 7.27
C GLN A 260 20.82 -20.69 7.77
N LEU A 261 21.00 -21.39 8.89
CA LEU A 261 19.89 -22.00 9.60
C LEU A 261 19.40 -21.07 10.71
N VAL A 262 18.08 -21.00 10.88
CA VAL A 262 17.43 -20.22 11.95
C VAL A 262 16.35 -21.09 12.58
N SER A 263 16.33 -21.15 13.90
CA SER A 263 15.34 -21.91 14.67
C SER A 263 15.37 -21.52 16.15
N THR A 264 14.20 -21.55 16.79
CA THR A 264 14.05 -21.54 18.26
C THR A 264 13.96 -22.94 18.85
N ASP A 265 13.71 -23.95 18.01
CA ASP A 265 13.42 -25.34 18.41
C ASP A 265 14.64 -26.25 18.20
N PHE A 266 15.68 -25.75 17.55
CA PHE A 266 16.94 -26.43 17.29
C PHE A 266 18.13 -25.58 17.72
N GLU A 267 19.14 -26.22 18.30
CA GLU A 267 20.49 -25.64 18.37
C GLU A 267 21.12 -25.69 16.98
N VAL A 268 21.45 -24.53 16.42
CA VAL A 268 22.02 -24.37 15.07
C VAL A 268 23.24 -23.42 15.07
N PRO A 269 24.16 -23.52 14.09
CA PRO A 269 25.27 -22.59 13.98
C PRO A 269 24.79 -21.15 13.72
N PRO A 270 25.36 -20.15 14.40
CA PRO A 270 24.90 -18.76 14.28
C PRO A 270 25.40 -18.08 12.99
N LEU A 271 26.41 -18.64 12.33
CA LEU A 271 27.04 -18.03 11.16
C LEU A 271 26.57 -18.66 9.85
N PRO A 272 26.35 -17.85 8.80
CA PRO A 272 26.08 -18.37 7.47
C PRO A 272 27.29 -19.13 6.90
N GLN A 273 27.03 -20.13 6.06
CA GLN A 273 28.03 -20.78 5.22
C GLN A 273 27.85 -20.39 3.76
N LEU A 274 28.95 -20.23 3.03
CA LEU A 274 28.91 -19.93 1.59
C LEU A 274 28.86 -21.22 0.78
N ILE A 275 28.01 -21.24 -0.25
CA ILE A 275 27.93 -22.32 -1.23
C ILE A 275 28.00 -21.74 -2.63
N ARG A 276 28.89 -22.31 -3.45
CA ARG A 276 29.11 -21.86 -4.83
C ARG A 276 28.23 -22.64 -5.79
N VAL A 277 27.49 -21.96 -6.65
CA VAL A 277 26.61 -22.56 -7.66
C VAL A 277 27.06 -22.19 -9.07
N GLY A 278 27.13 -23.17 -9.97
CA GLY A 278 27.48 -22.99 -11.38
C GLY A 278 26.28 -22.68 -12.26
N ARG A 279 26.54 -22.29 -13.52
CA ARG A 279 25.50 -22.01 -14.53
C ARG A 279 24.65 -23.23 -14.92
N ASP A 280 25.12 -24.43 -14.60
CA ASP A 280 24.34 -25.67 -14.71
C ASP A 280 23.34 -25.86 -13.56
N GLY A 281 23.25 -24.88 -12.65
CA GLY A 281 22.37 -24.86 -11.49
C GLY A 281 22.87 -25.71 -10.33
N ARG A 282 24.07 -26.31 -10.43
CA ARG A 282 24.58 -27.24 -9.43
C ARG A 282 25.54 -26.57 -8.48
N SER A 283 25.39 -26.86 -7.18
CA SER A 283 26.36 -26.43 -6.18
C SER A 283 27.63 -27.27 -6.22
N VAL A 284 28.75 -26.64 -5.86
CA VAL A 284 30.01 -27.34 -5.58
C VAL A 284 29.88 -28.04 -4.22
N GLY A 285 29.40 -29.28 -4.24
CA GLY A 285 29.13 -30.06 -3.03
C GLY A 285 27.90 -29.57 -2.27
N SER A 286 27.94 -29.76 -0.95
CA SER A 286 26.89 -29.33 0.00
C SER A 286 27.51 -28.62 1.19
N VAL A 287 26.84 -27.62 1.73
CA VAL A 287 27.16 -27.05 3.05
C VAL A 287 26.47 -27.89 4.12
N LEU A 288 27.14 -28.10 5.25
CA LEU A 288 26.70 -29.02 6.29
C LEU A 288 26.50 -28.26 7.59
N PHE A 289 25.30 -28.34 8.15
CA PHE A 289 24.96 -27.70 9.40
C PHE A 289 24.64 -28.76 10.46
N PRO A 290 25.40 -28.85 11.56
CA PRO A 290 24.94 -29.61 12.71
C PRO A 290 23.67 -28.97 13.26
N CYS A 291 22.66 -29.76 13.59
CA CYS A 291 21.44 -29.27 14.22
C CYS A 291 20.96 -30.27 15.29
N THR A 292 20.55 -29.76 16.44
CA THR A 292 20.10 -30.59 17.57
C THR A 292 18.69 -30.15 17.99
N PRO A 293 17.65 -31.00 17.88
CA PRO A 293 16.32 -30.64 18.37
C PRO A 293 16.33 -30.42 19.89
N LEU A 294 15.70 -29.35 20.35
CA LEU A 294 15.68 -28.95 21.76
C LEU A 294 14.52 -29.55 22.54
N HIS A 295 13.45 -29.98 21.86
CA HIS A 295 12.31 -30.65 22.46
C HIS A 295 11.68 -31.67 21.50
N SER A 296 10.80 -32.51 22.04
CA SER A 296 9.93 -33.40 21.26
C SER A 296 8.67 -32.67 20.77
N GLY A 297 8.01 -33.21 19.73
CA GLY A 297 6.82 -32.63 19.11
C GLY A 297 7.12 -31.75 17.88
N PRO A 298 6.15 -30.93 17.43
CA PRO A 298 6.34 -30.02 16.30
C PRO A 298 7.52 -29.07 16.54
N SER A 299 8.47 -29.04 15.61
CA SER A 299 9.68 -28.21 15.67
C SER A 299 10.01 -27.64 14.30
N LYS A 300 10.22 -26.33 14.23
CA LYS A 300 10.48 -25.57 13.00
C LYS A 300 11.98 -25.35 12.79
N LEU A 301 12.46 -25.60 11.58
CA LEU A 301 13.83 -25.29 11.16
C LEU A 301 13.82 -24.56 9.81
N SER A 302 14.38 -23.36 9.77
CA SER A 302 14.36 -22.50 8.58
C SER A 302 15.73 -22.46 7.91
N VAL A 303 15.76 -22.67 6.59
CA VAL A 303 16.94 -22.50 5.73
C VAL A 303 16.81 -21.17 4.99
N LEU A 304 17.63 -20.19 5.37
CA LEU A 304 17.70 -18.90 4.70
C LEU A 304 18.81 -18.91 3.65
N VAL A 305 18.48 -18.45 2.44
CA VAL A 305 19.40 -18.33 1.32
C VAL A 305 19.41 -16.87 0.88
N ASP A 306 20.61 -16.30 0.81
CA ASP A 306 20.85 -14.96 0.33
C ASP A 306 21.89 -14.95 -0.78
N VAL A 307 21.83 -13.93 -1.62
CA VAL A 307 22.80 -13.66 -2.69
C VAL A 307 23.24 -12.21 -2.61
N ALA A 308 24.56 -12.00 -2.51
CA ALA A 308 25.16 -10.68 -2.30
C ALA A 308 24.53 -9.88 -1.13
N GLY A 309 24.11 -10.57 -0.06
CA GLY A 309 23.49 -9.96 1.13
C GLY A 309 21.98 -9.76 1.05
N ASN A 310 21.37 -10.06 -0.10
CA ASN A 310 19.94 -9.89 -0.31
C ASN A 310 19.21 -11.21 -0.10
N PHE A 311 18.05 -11.14 0.55
CA PHE A 311 17.13 -12.28 0.64
C PHE A 311 16.94 -12.88 -0.74
N LEU A 312 16.97 -14.21 -0.86
CA LEU A 312 16.59 -14.94 -2.08
C LEU A 312 15.44 -15.90 -1.77
N GLN A 313 15.60 -16.70 -0.70
CA GLN A 313 14.66 -17.77 -0.38
C GLN A 313 14.73 -18.15 1.11
N ARG A 314 13.59 -18.52 1.69
CA ARG A 314 13.44 -19.16 3.01
C ARG A 314 12.68 -20.48 2.81
N LEU A 315 13.32 -21.60 3.11
CA LEU A 315 12.67 -22.91 3.15
C LEU A 315 12.44 -23.29 4.61
N GLU A 316 11.19 -23.33 5.04
CA GLU A 316 10.80 -23.79 6.37
C GLU A 316 10.55 -25.30 6.34
N LEU A 317 11.10 -26.01 7.33
CA LEU A 317 10.94 -27.43 7.53
C LEU A 317 10.29 -27.65 8.89
N GLU A 318 9.10 -28.24 8.92
CA GLU A 318 8.39 -28.59 10.14
C GLU A 318 8.54 -30.09 10.40
N PHE A 319 9.32 -30.43 11.42
CA PHE A 319 9.53 -31.79 11.89
C PHE A 319 8.57 -32.09 13.04
N ASP A 320 8.08 -33.32 13.13
CA ASP A 320 7.46 -33.84 14.36
C ASP A 320 8.51 -34.68 15.10
N VAL A 321 9.28 -34.05 15.99
CA VAL A 321 10.41 -34.67 16.69
C VAL A 321 9.91 -35.78 17.62
N GLY A 322 10.48 -36.97 17.50
CA GLY A 322 10.03 -38.18 18.19
C GLY A 322 8.95 -38.97 17.44
N SER A 323 8.50 -38.48 16.28
CA SER A 323 7.48 -39.07 15.44
C SER A 323 8.01 -39.33 14.02
N SER A 324 7.40 -40.27 13.30
CA SER A 324 7.76 -40.60 11.91
C SER A 324 6.82 -39.92 10.91
N LYS A 325 6.18 -38.81 11.30
CA LYS A 325 5.36 -38.04 10.36
C LYS A 325 6.26 -37.44 9.27
N PRO A 326 5.80 -37.39 8.01
CA PRO A 326 6.50 -36.69 6.95
C PRO A 326 6.76 -35.24 7.36
N VAL A 327 7.92 -34.72 6.97
CA VAL A 327 8.26 -33.31 7.16
C VAL A 327 7.39 -32.48 6.22
N GLU A 328 6.75 -31.47 6.78
CA GLU A 328 6.06 -30.45 6.00
C GLU A 328 7.07 -29.37 5.64
N SER A 329 7.06 -28.94 4.38
CA SER A 329 8.00 -27.94 3.89
C SER A 329 7.27 -26.80 3.21
N THR A 330 7.54 -25.58 3.67
CA THR A 330 6.93 -24.36 3.13
C THR A 330 8.03 -23.50 2.54
N ASN A 331 7.83 -23.04 1.31
CA ASN A 331 8.84 -22.29 0.58
C ASN A 331 8.42 -20.84 0.38
N PHE A 332 9.25 -19.92 0.86
CA PHE A 332 9.11 -18.48 0.64
C PHE A 332 10.29 -17.99 -0.19
N GLY A 333 10.10 -17.05 -1.10
CA GLY A 333 11.23 -16.55 -1.87
C GLY A 333 10.94 -15.35 -2.74
N ARG A 334 11.92 -15.02 -3.58
CA ARG A 334 11.89 -13.87 -4.48
C ARG A 334 11.97 -14.29 -5.94
N PRO A 335 11.44 -13.46 -6.86
CA PRO A 335 11.77 -13.54 -8.28
C PRO A 335 13.26 -13.37 -8.51
N ALA A 336 13.92 -14.38 -9.07
CA ALA A 336 15.37 -14.30 -9.23
C ALA A 336 15.86 -13.31 -10.27
N GLY A 337 15.00 -12.74 -11.11
CA GLY A 337 15.45 -11.61 -11.92
C GLY A 337 15.97 -10.44 -11.09
N ALA A 338 15.57 -10.36 -9.82
CA ALA A 338 16.05 -9.35 -8.90
C ALA A 338 17.54 -9.51 -8.59
N ALA A 339 18.04 -10.71 -8.36
CA ALA A 339 19.12 -10.84 -7.39
C ALA A 339 20.57 -10.58 -7.90
N THR A 340 20.78 -10.18 -9.16
CA THR A 340 22.12 -9.89 -9.72
C THR A 340 22.44 -8.44 -10.01
N THR A 341 21.45 -7.57 -10.05
CA THR A 341 21.68 -6.12 -10.14
C THR A 341 21.68 -5.46 -8.77
N LEU A 342 21.63 -6.27 -7.71
CA LEU A 342 21.44 -5.79 -6.36
C LEU A 342 22.74 -5.22 -5.82
N GLU A 343 22.81 -3.90 -5.75
CA GLU A 343 23.61 -3.29 -4.70
C GLU A 343 23.16 -3.89 -3.35
N PRO A 344 24.11 -4.22 -2.45
CA PRO A 344 23.77 -4.78 -1.14
C PRO A 344 22.72 -3.92 -0.43
N ARG A 345 21.60 -4.53 -0.03
CA ARG A 345 20.61 -3.88 0.83
C ARG A 345 21.30 -3.54 2.14
N THR A 346 21.23 -2.28 2.54
CA THR A 346 21.96 -1.83 3.73
C THR A 346 21.30 -2.29 5.02
N ALA A 347 19.99 -2.48 5.01
CA ALA A 347 19.25 -3.09 6.11
C ALA A 347 18.25 -4.10 5.55
N SER A 348 18.32 -5.36 6.00
CA SER A 348 17.35 -6.40 5.66
C SER A 348 16.76 -7.01 6.93
N MET A 349 15.44 -7.00 7.03
CA MET A 349 14.69 -7.52 8.18
C MET A 349 13.63 -8.51 7.72
N GLN A 350 13.50 -9.63 8.44
CA GLN A 350 12.50 -10.66 8.18
C GLN A 350 11.52 -10.76 9.34
N PHE A 351 10.21 -10.68 9.05
CA PHE A 351 9.13 -10.75 10.04
C PHE A 351 8.20 -11.93 9.76
N MET A 352 7.97 -12.77 10.77
CA MET A 352 7.07 -13.91 10.71
C MET A 352 6.02 -13.84 11.83
N PRO A 353 4.77 -14.26 11.59
CA PRO A 353 3.78 -14.40 12.65
C PRO A 353 4.24 -15.44 13.68
N ALA A 354 3.97 -15.17 14.95
CA ALA A 354 4.23 -16.08 16.05
C ALA A 354 3.07 -16.02 17.06
N THR A 355 2.96 -17.03 17.92
CA THR A 355 1.89 -17.03 18.94
C THR A 355 2.06 -15.83 19.88
N GLY A 356 1.09 -14.93 19.90
CA GLY A 356 1.12 -13.73 20.75
C GLY A 356 1.99 -12.58 20.22
N GLY A 357 2.46 -12.65 18.97
CA GLY A 357 3.14 -11.53 18.32
C GLY A 357 3.88 -11.92 17.05
N TYR A 358 5.13 -11.47 16.91
CA TYR A 358 5.92 -11.68 15.70
C TYR A 358 7.37 -12.08 16.01
N GLU A 359 7.97 -12.88 15.16
CA GLU A 359 9.40 -13.18 15.16
C GLU A 359 10.11 -12.27 14.16
N LEU A 360 11.19 -11.63 14.61
CA LEU A 360 12.08 -10.80 13.80
C LEU A 360 13.45 -11.45 13.68
N PHE A 361 13.94 -11.61 12.46
CA PHE A 361 15.32 -11.99 12.19
C PHE A 361 16.04 -10.90 11.39
N VAL A 362 17.23 -10.51 11.85
CA VAL A 362 18.08 -9.52 11.18
C VAL A 362 19.47 -10.11 11.01
N LYS A 363 19.82 -10.40 9.76
CA LYS A 363 21.08 -11.05 9.42
C LYS A 363 22.28 -10.23 9.90
N GLY A 364 23.21 -10.90 10.59
CA GLY A 364 24.45 -10.27 11.08
C GLY A 364 24.24 -9.34 12.28
N VAL A 365 23.01 -9.24 12.79
CA VAL A 365 22.65 -8.42 13.95
C VAL A 365 22.08 -9.31 15.06
N THR A 366 21.25 -10.28 14.70
CA THR A 366 20.69 -11.26 15.63
C THR A 366 21.20 -12.66 15.28
N ASP A 367 21.55 -13.44 16.31
CA ASP A 367 21.99 -14.84 16.15
C ASP A 367 20.78 -15.79 15.96
N SER A 368 19.60 -15.38 16.46
CA SER A 368 18.33 -16.10 16.37
C SER A 368 17.17 -15.14 16.07
N GLU A 369 15.96 -15.69 15.93
CA GLU A 369 14.72 -14.90 15.90
C GLU A 369 14.52 -14.18 17.25
N VAL A 370 14.16 -12.90 17.18
CA VAL A 370 13.84 -12.03 18.32
C VAL A 370 12.34 -11.81 18.35
N PHE A 371 11.71 -12.11 19.48
CA PHE A 371 10.27 -11.96 19.63
C PHE A 371 9.86 -10.49 19.82
N ILE A 372 8.88 -10.05 19.03
CA ILE A 372 8.19 -8.77 19.16
C ILE A 372 6.84 -9.06 19.84
N GLN A 373 6.72 -8.64 21.09
CA GLN A 373 5.50 -8.79 21.88
C GLN A 373 4.50 -7.67 21.52
N ILE A 374 3.85 -7.82 20.37
CA ILE A 374 2.75 -6.97 19.90
C ILE A 374 1.74 -7.86 19.17
N THR A 375 0.48 -7.88 19.60
CA THR A 375 -0.54 -8.67 18.90
C THR A 375 -0.88 -8.05 17.53
N GLU A 376 -1.56 -8.81 16.68
CA GLU A 376 -2.07 -8.32 15.40
C GLU A 376 -3.00 -7.10 15.60
N ASP A 377 -3.97 -7.18 16.52
CA ASP A 377 -4.86 -6.08 16.87
C ASP A 377 -4.12 -4.85 17.43
N GLU A 378 -3.09 -5.07 18.25
CA GLU A 378 -2.28 -3.98 18.79
C GLU A 378 -1.47 -3.31 17.67
N LEU A 379 -0.84 -4.08 16.79
CA LEU A 379 -0.11 -3.58 15.64
C LEU A 379 -1.03 -2.81 14.70
N ALA A 380 -2.19 -3.37 14.40
CA ALA A 380 -3.27 -2.74 13.65
C ALA A 380 -3.61 -1.36 14.23
N ALA A 381 -3.91 -1.27 15.52
CA ALA A 381 -4.20 0.00 16.18
C ALA A 381 -3.04 1.02 16.13
N ARG A 382 -1.78 0.57 16.05
CA ARG A 382 -0.62 1.49 15.90
C ARG A 382 -0.48 1.99 14.46
N ILE A 383 -0.68 1.12 13.49
CA ILE A 383 -0.72 1.48 12.06
C ILE A 383 -1.86 2.47 11.82
N GLU A 384 -2.99 2.21 12.46
CA GLU A 384 -4.19 3.02 12.37
C GLU A 384 -3.93 4.48 12.77
N GLY A 385 -3.35 4.70 13.95
CA GLY A 385 -2.98 6.05 14.38
C GLY A 385 -2.02 6.80 13.43
N VAL A 386 -1.18 6.09 12.66
CA VAL A 386 -0.34 6.70 11.61
C VAL A 386 -1.17 7.09 10.39
N ARG A 387 -2.10 6.22 9.97
CA ARG A 387 -3.00 6.51 8.86
C ARG A 387 -3.98 7.62 9.20
N GLU A 388 -4.46 7.73 10.44
CA GLU A 388 -5.30 8.83 10.89
C GLU A 388 -4.57 10.18 10.81
N ALA A 389 -3.31 10.21 11.25
CA ALA A 389 -2.46 11.40 11.16
C ALA A 389 -2.28 11.85 9.69
N LEU A 390 -2.11 10.88 8.78
CA LEU A 390 -2.00 11.12 7.35
C LEU A 390 -3.32 11.57 6.73
N LEU A 391 -4.42 10.89 7.05
CA LEU A 391 -5.76 11.25 6.59
C LEU A 391 -6.15 12.66 7.05
N LYS A 392 -5.82 13.02 8.30
CA LYS A 392 -6.03 14.39 8.80
C LYS A 392 -5.26 15.43 8.00
N THR A 393 -4.03 15.11 7.59
CA THR A 393 -3.22 15.98 6.72
C THR A 393 -3.85 16.11 5.34
N VAL A 394 -4.27 14.99 4.75
CA VAL A 394 -4.91 14.94 3.43
C VAL A 394 -6.24 15.67 3.38
N LYS A 395 -7.04 15.63 4.46
CA LYS A 395 -8.33 16.32 4.56
C LYS A 395 -8.21 17.85 4.69
N ASP A 396 -7.01 18.38 4.88
CA ASP A 396 -6.81 19.82 4.78
C ASP A 396 -7.12 20.27 3.33
N PRO A 397 -7.99 21.28 3.13
CA PRO A 397 -8.41 21.70 1.78
C PRO A 397 -7.24 22.05 0.85
N THR A 398 -6.13 22.56 1.41
CA THR A 398 -4.94 22.91 0.62
C THR A 398 -4.26 21.64 0.10
N PHE A 399 -4.07 20.65 0.97
CA PHE A 399 -3.49 19.35 0.56
C PHE A 399 -4.40 18.59 -0.41
N ALA A 400 -5.72 18.72 -0.25
CA ALA A 400 -6.69 18.02 -1.09
C ALA A 400 -6.82 18.62 -2.50
N LEU A 401 -6.69 19.93 -2.64
CA LEU A 401 -6.99 20.63 -3.90
C LEU A 401 -5.77 21.20 -4.60
N GLU A 402 -4.70 21.51 -3.87
CA GLU A 402 -3.51 22.17 -4.40
C GLU A 402 -2.30 21.24 -4.46
N LEU A 403 -1.40 21.57 -5.39
CA LEU A 403 -0.12 20.88 -5.47
C LEU A 403 0.91 21.55 -4.57
N ASP A 404 0.97 22.88 -4.58
CA ASP A 404 1.89 23.70 -3.80
C ASP A 404 1.36 23.93 -2.38
N ILE A 405 2.13 23.49 -1.38
CA ILE A 405 1.77 23.55 0.04
C ILE A 405 2.57 24.66 0.74
N PRO A 406 1.89 25.60 1.42
CA PRO A 406 2.52 26.62 2.24
C PRO A 406 3.45 26.03 3.33
N PRO A 407 4.61 26.67 3.61
CA PRO A 407 5.57 26.15 4.60
C PRO A 407 5.01 25.95 6.01
N ASP A 408 4.05 26.76 6.45
CA ASP A 408 3.40 26.65 7.76
C ASP A 408 2.50 25.41 7.84
N LEU A 409 1.74 25.11 6.79
CA LEU A 409 0.97 23.88 6.68
C LEU A 409 1.88 22.65 6.57
N GLY A 410 2.96 22.75 5.80
CA GLY A 410 3.98 21.71 5.73
C GLY A 410 4.62 21.42 7.09
N ALA A 411 4.97 22.44 7.87
CA ALA A 411 5.53 22.27 9.21
C ALA A 411 4.54 21.63 10.19
N ALA A 412 3.25 21.99 10.12
CA ALA A 412 2.20 21.39 10.93
C ALA A 412 1.99 19.90 10.59
N ALA A 413 2.01 19.56 9.29
CA ALA A 413 1.96 18.19 8.81
C ALA A 413 3.18 17.38 9.28
N LEU A 414 4.40 17.92 9.13
CA LEU A 414 5.64 17.30 9.58
C LEU A 414 5.55 16.92 11.06
N LYS A 415 5.13 17.85 11.92
CA LYS A 415 4.98 17.59 13.36
C LYS A 415 4.01 16.46 13.65
N THR A 416 2.85 16.47 12.99
CA THR A 416 1.79 15.47 13.20
C THR A 416 2.25 14.08 12.75
N LEU A 417 2.79 13.99 11.53
CA LEU A 417 3.26 12.74 10.94
C LEU A 417 4.49 12.19 11.66
N ALA A 418 5.45 13.04 12.03
CA ALA A 418 6.68 12.62 12.70
C ALA A 418 6.36 12.02 14.07
N PHE A 419 5.41 12.61 14.81
CA PHE A 419 4.97 12.07 16.08
C PHE A 419 4.35 10.69 15.93
N ALA A 420 3.44 10.52 14.96
CA ALA A 420 2.79 9.23 14.71
C ALA A 420 3.81 8.17 14.26
N GLY A 421 4.68 8.51 13.30
CA GLY A 421 5.74 7.64 12.80
C GLY A 421 6.76 7.24 13.87
N PHE A 422 7.11 8.15 14.77
CA PHE A 422 8.01 7.86 15.89
C PHE A 422 7.35 6.94 16.92
N ARG A 423 6.05 7.14 17.22
CA ARG A 423 5.29 6.24 18.09
C ARG A 423 5.20 4.82 17.52
N LEU A 424 5.08 4.68 16.20
CA LEU A 424 5.13 3.38 15.53
C LEU A 424 6.49 2.71 15.70
N TYR A 425 7.60 3.43 15.49
CA TYR A 425 8.96 2.93 15.77
C TYR A 425 9.09 2.48 17.24
N GLN A 426 8.62 3.29 18.19
CA GLN A 426 8.65 2.94 19.61
C GLN A 426 7.82 1.70 19.93
N ALA A 427 6.63 1.55 19.34
CA ALA A 427 5.78 0.41 19.58
C ALA A 427 6.44 -0.91 19.16
N ILE A 428 7.20 -0.90 18.05
CA ILE A 428 7.86 -2.10 17.52
C ILE A 428 9.19 -2.37 18.22
N PHE A 429 10.06 -1.37 18.36
CA PHE A 429 11.45 -1.59 18.80
C PHE A 429 11.78 -1.06 20.20
N GLY A 430 11.02 -0.07 20.68
CA GLY A 430 11.35 0.73 21.87
C GLY A 430 10.40 0.55 23.05
N GLY A 431 9.44 -0.36 22.95
CA GLY A 431 8.37 -0.51 23.93
C GLY A 431 8.87 -0.91 25.32
N PRO A 432 8.06 -0.70 26.38
CA PRO A 432 8.44 -1.07 27.74
C PRO A 432 8.75 -2.57 27.89
N PHE A 433 8.08 -3.41 27.10
CA PHE A 433 8.27 -4.86 27.08
C PHE A 433 9.27 -5.33 26.01
N ALA A 434 9.84 -4.43 25.23
CA ALA A 434 10.86 -4.80 24.24
C ALA A 434 12.12 -5.34 24.94
N SER A 435 12.57 -6.50 24.50
CA SER A 435 13.81 -7.12 24.97
C SER A 435 15.01 -6.23 24.66
N ASP A 436 16.13 -6.45 25.36
CA ASP A 436 17.37 -5.72 25.08
C ASP A 436 17.89 -5.99 23.67
N GLU A 437 17.62 -7.18 23.12
CA GLU A 437 17.93 -7.55 21.73
C GLU A 437 17.07 -6.75 20.75
N LEU A 438 15.76 -6.67 20.98
CA LEU A 438 14.86 -5.90 20.12
C LEU A 438 15.22 -4.40 20.11
N LYS A 439 15.59 -3.85 21.28
CA LYS A 439 16.11 -2.47 21.40
C LYS A 439 17.45 -2.28 20.67
N LYS A 440 18.32 -3.31 20.65
CA LYS A 440 19.56 -3.27 19.83
C LYS A 440 19.22 -3.26 18.34
N VAL A 441 18.23 -4.04 17.90
CA VAL A 441 17.77 -4.02 16.51
C VAL A 441 17.22 -2.63 16.12
N GLY A 442 16.40 -2.00 16.97
CA GLY A 442 15.93 -0.63 16.73
C GLY A 442 17.06 0.39 16.60
N ARG A 443 18.09 0.31 17.45
CA ARG A 443 19.30 1.15 17.31
C ARG A 443 20.07 0.87 16.03
N TRP A 444 20.30 -0.40 15.73
CA TRP A 444 20.96 -0.82 14.49
C TRP A 444 20.21 -0.30 13.26
N LEU A 445 18.88 -0.35 13.23
CA LEU A 445 18.08 0.16 12.12
C LEU A 445 18.31 1.65 11.92
N ARG A 446 18.29 2.44 13.01
CA ARG A 446 18.58 3.89 12.97
C ARG A 446 20.00 4.19 12.52
N GLU A 447 20.99 3.46 13.04
CA GLU A 447 22.39 3.66 12.68
C GLU A 447 22.68 3.26 11.23
N SER A 448 22.06 2.18 10.74
CA SER A 448 22.23 1.69 9.36
C SER A 448 21.56 2.59 8.32
N LEU A 449 20.58 3.39 8.75
CA LEU A 449 19.83 4.34 7.93
C LEU A 449 20.20 5.80 8.24
N ALA A 450 21.31 6.05 8.94
CA ALA A 450 21.74 7.40 9.30
C ALA A 450 22.32 8.17 8.10
N ASP A 451 23.07 7.48 7.24
CA ASP A 451 23.67 8.03 6.01
C ASP A 451 22.67 7.96 4.83
N ASP A 452 22.97 8.61 3.70
CA ASP A 452 22.19 8.52 2.45
C ASP A 452 22.36 7.16 1.76
N VAL A 453 21.93 6.15 2.47
CA VAL A 453 21.93 4.75 2.09
C VAL A 453 20.76 4.46 1.14
N THR A 454 20.93 3.56 0.19
CA THR A 454 19.99 3.43 -0.94
C THR A 454 18.75 2.59 -0.65
N THR A 455 18.76 1.57 0.23
CA THR A 455 17.57 0.68 0.40
C THR A 455 17.42 -0.01 1.77
N LEU A 456 16.21 0.08 2.34
CA LEU A 456 15.69 -0.79 3.40
C LEU A 456 14.87 -1.93 2.78
N GLN A 457 15.24 -3.17 3.06
CA GLN A 457 14.47 -4.36 2.69
C GLN A 457 13.71 -4.90 3.91
N VAL A 458 12.40 -5.01 3.75
CA VAL A 458 11.52 -5.68 4.70
C VAL A 458 10.86 -6.84 4.02
N VAL A 459 11.09 -8.04 4.55
CA VAL A 459 10.47 -9.27 4.08
C VAL A 459 9.51 -9.74 5.17
N SER A 460 8.20 -9.73 4.92
CA SER A 460 7.23 -9.97 5.99
C SER A 460 6.02 -10.79 5.60
N ARG A 461 5.49 -11.59 6.54
CA ARG A 461 4.17 -12.20 6.46
C ARG A 461 3.29 -11.62 7.57
N GLY A 462 2.13 -11.05 7.22
CA GLY A 462 1.18 -10.51 8.20
C GLY A 462 1.70 -9.34 9.04
N PHE A 463 2.67 -8.57 8.54
CA PHE A 463 3.25 -7.41 9.24
C PHE A 463 3.24 -6.15 8.34
N PRO A 464 2.05 -5.55 8.10
CA PRO A 464 1.82 -4.53 7.08
C PRO A 464 2.17 -3.10 7.58
N VAL A 465 3.36 -2.95 8.16
CA VAL A 465 3.82 -1.66 8.70
C VAL A 465 4.07 -0.65 7.58
N PRO A 466 3.59 0.60 7.68
CA PRO A 466 3.87 1.65 6.70
C PRO A 466 5.29 2.19 6.88
N TRP A 467 6.29 1.40 6.49
CA TRP A 467 7.71 1.69 6.74
C TRP A 467 8.15 3.06 6.24
N ALA A 468 7.60 3.53 5.13
CA ALA A 468 7.89 4.86 4.58
C ALA A 468 7.55 6.00 5.55
N LEU A 469 6.51 5.83 6.39
CA LEU A 469 6.04 6.80 7.38
C LEU A 469 6.69 6.63 8.76
N MET A 470 7.56 5.64 8.93
CA MET A 470 8.30 5.47 10.19
C MET A 470 9.34 6.60 10.33
N TYR A 471 9.32 7.29 11.47
CA TYR A 471 10.19 8.43 11.76
C TYR A 471 11.33 8.02 12.69
N LEU A 472 12.57 8.16 12.23
CA LEU A 472 13.76 7.66 12.92
C LEU A 472 14.50 8.79 13.63
N THR A 473 14.36 8.83 14.96
CA THR A 473 15.17 9.70 15.82
C THR A 473 15.49 8.99 17.15
N ASP A 474 16.55 9.44 17.84
CA ASP A 474 16.85 8.94 19.19
C ASP A 474 15.84 9.45 20.22
N ARG A 475 15.47 10.72 20.09
CA ARG A 475 14.52 11.39 20.97
C ARG A 475 13.68 12.34 20.14
N PHE A 476 12.37 12.19 20.29
CA PHE A 476 11.43 13.10 19.67
C PHE A 476 11.56 14.50 20.27
N SER A 477 11.64 15.52 19.40
CA SER A 477 11.69 16.92 19.77
C SER A 477 11.01 17.74 18.69
N ASP A 478 10.08 18.61 19.10
CA ASP A 478 9.36 19.51 18.19
C ASP A 478 10.30 20.53 17.50
N ASP A 479 11.47 20.80 18.08
CA ASP A 479 12.38 21.86 17.63
C ASP A 479 13.37 21.40 16.54
N ALA A 480 13.42 20.09 16.25
CA ALA A 480 14.44 19.48 15.39
C ALA A 480 13.85 18.47 14.41
N LEU A 481 12.65 18.74 13.89
CA LEU A 481 11.98 17.87 12.94
C LEU A 481 12.49 18.11 11.51
N ASP A 482 12.70 17.02 10.76
CA ASP A 482 13.10 17.04 9.35
C ASP A 482 12.34 15.97 8.58
N TRP A 483 11.89 16.29 7.37
CA TRP A 483 11.26 15.31 6.48
C TRP A 483 12.18 14.14 6.14
N HIS A 484 13.50 14.36 6.13
CA HIS A 484 14.49 13.31 5.84
C HIS A 484 14.65 12.30 6.98
N ASP A 485 14.03 12.50 8.14
CA ASP A 485 14.03 11.50 9.22
C ASP A 485 12.93 10.44 9.01
N PHE A 486 12.02 10.63 8.05
CA PHE A 486 11.16 9.55 7.56
C PHE A 486 11.96 8.61 6.67
N ILE A 487 11.86 7.30 6.91
CA ILE A 487 12.55 6.29 6.10
C ILE A 487 12.22 6.49 4.61
N GLY A 488 10.95 6.72 4.27
CA GLY A 488 10.50 6.82 2.89
C GLY A 488 10.97 8.07 2.15
N MET A 489 11.42 9.11 2.87
CA MET A 489 11.93 10.34 2.27
C MET A 489 13.46 10.28 2.05
N ARG A 490 14.16 9.42 2.81
CA ARG A 490 15.61 9.25 2.69
C ARG A 490 16.03 8.00 1.91
N HIS A 491 15.25 6.93 1.97
CA HIS A 491 15.64 5.61 1.46
C HIS A 491 14.58 4.98 0.58
N VAL A 492 15.01 4.09 -0.32
CA VAL A 492 14.11 3.15 -0.98
C VAL A 492 13.61 2.16 0.05
N VAL A 493 12.30 1.93 0.07
CA VAL A 493 11.64 0.97 0.96
C VAL A 493 11.13 -0.20 0.12
N GLU A 494 11.84 -1.32 0.19
CA GLU A 494 11.50 -2.56 -0.49
C GLU A 494 10.69 -3.45 0.46
N GLN A 495 9.37 -3.57 0.21
CA GLN A 495 8.50 -4.45 0.98
C GLN A 495 8.18 -5.70 0.16
N ILE A 496 8.72 -6.84 0.59
CA ILE A 496 8.53 -8.13 -0.05
C ILE A 496 7.59 -8.95 0.84
N PRO A 497 6.34 -9.18 0.41
CA PRO A 497 5.45 -10.05 1.14
C PRO A 497 5.97 -11.49 1.04
N MET A 498 6.24 -12.12 2.19
CA MET A 498 6.57 -13.53 2.28
C MET A 498 5.35 -14.35 1.90
N ARG A 499 5.41 -14.94 0.71
CA ARG A 499 4.39 -15.84 0.19
C ARG A 499 4.94 -17.22 0.02
N GLU A 500 4.05 -18.19 0.22
CA GLU A 500 4.31 -19.54 -0.23
C GLU A 500 4.38 -19.54 -1.75
N ILE A 501 5.47 -20.05 -2.29
CA ILE A 501 5.75 -20.05 -3.71
C ILE A 501 5.70 -21.49 -4.21
N SER A 502 4.65 -21.79 -4.99
CA SER A 502 4.51 -23.05 -5.73
C SER A 502 5.11 -23.00 -7.14
N ALA A 503 5.29 -21.79 -7.70
CA ALA A 503 5.86 -21.54 -9.03
C ALA A 503 6.79 -20.32 -9.02
N LEU A 504 7.76 -20.29 -9.92
CA LEU A 504 8.84 -19.33 -9.87
C LEU A 504 8.35 -17.89 -10.06
N PRO A 505 8.68 -16.99 -9.14
CA PRO A 505 8.29 -15.59 -9.26
C PRO A 505 8.97 -14.90 -10.47
N PRO A 506 8.33 -13.86 -11.04
CA PRO A 506 8.68 -13.30 -12.34
C PRO A 506 9.93 -12.40 -12.32
N VAL A 507 10.84 -12.45 -13.29
CA VAL A 507 12.09 -11.64 -13.29
C VAL A 507 11.85 -10.12 -13.24
N THR A 508 12.55 -9.31 -12.45
CA THR A 508 12.28 -7.86 -12.21
C THR A 508 12.09 -7.01 -13.47
N THR A 509 12.71 -7.39 -14.58
CA THR A 509 12.55 -6.72 -15.87
C THR A 509 11.16 -6.93 -16.49
N ILE A 510 10.49 -5.85 -16.86
CA ILE A 510 9.29 -5.84 -17.68
C ILE A 510 9.69 -5.55 -19.13
N PRO A 511 9.57 -6.52 -20.05
CA PRO A 511 9.96 -6.30 -21.44
C PRO A 511 9.02 -5.31 -22.12
N SER A 512 9.58 -4.30 -22.79
CA SER A 512 8.81 -3.36 -23.62
C SER A 512 8.68 -3.79 -25.08
N THR A 513 9.33 -4.89 -25.47
CA THR A 513 9.31 -5.43 -26.85
C THR A 513 8.61 -6.80 -26.92
N PRO A 514 7.79 -7.08 -27.96
CA PRO A 514 7.47 -6.19 -29.09
C PRO A 514 6.61 -4.99 -28.71
N ASP A 515 5.80 -5.08 -27.64
CA ASP A 515 4.98 -3.99 -27.12
C ASP A 515 4.93 -4.03 -25.58
N LEU A 516 4.88 -2.86 -24.93
CA LEU A 516 4.47 -2.74 -23.53
C LEU A 516 2.95 -2.57 -23.45
N SER A 517 2.23 -3.59 -22.98
CA SER A 517 0.77 -3.54 -22.76
C SER A 517 0.43 -2.93 -21.41
N VAL A 518 -0.43 -1.91 -21.42
CA VAL A 518 -0.90 -1.21 -20.22
C VAL A 518 -2.43 -1.22 -20.22
N ARG A 519 -3.01 -1.73 -19.14
CA ARG A 519 -4.45 -1.63 -18.86
C ARG A 519 -4.69 -0.50 -17.88
N VAL A 520 -5.58 0.45 -18.24
CA VAL A 520 -6.03 1.50 -17.32
C VAL A 520 -7.53 1.41 -17.12
N LEU A 521 -7.97 1.37 -15.86
CA LEU A 521 -9.38 1.33 -15.50
C LEU A 521 -9.76 2.60 -14.75
N TYR A 522 -10.77 3.32 -15.26
CA TYR A 522 -11.20 4.61 -14.73
C TYR A 522 -12.58 4.54 -14.08
N ASN A 523 -12.77 5.33 -13.03
CA ASN A 523 -14.09 5.83 -12.67
C ASN A 523 -14.29 7.24 -13.27
N ASP A 524 -15.09 7.34 -14.34
CA ASP A 524 -15.39 8.62 -15.02
C ASP A 524 -16.15 9.60 -14.13
N GLY A 525 -16.76 9.12 -13.03
CA GLY A 525 -17.42 9.97 -12.03
C GLY A 525 -16.47 10.91 -11.30
N ILE A 526 -15.18 10.58 -11.23
CA ILE A 526 -14.17 11.40 -10.53
C ILE A 526 -14.07 12.80 -11.16
N ASP A 527 -14.07 12.90 -12.49
CA ASP A 527 -13.99 14.19 -13.20
C ASP A 527 -15.20 15.09 -12.97
N ALA A 528 -16.36 14.50 -12.64
CA ALA A 528 -17.57 15.25 -12.34
C ALA A 528 -17.55 15.82 -10.92
N GLN A 529 -16.77 15.19 -10.03
CA GLN A 529 -16.63 15.60 -8.63
C GLN A 529 -15.51 16.63 -8.46
N MET A 530 -14.48 16.61 -9.33
CA MET A 530 -13.26 17.39 -9.14
C MET A 530 -13.01 18.48 -10.20
N PRO A 531 -12.77 19.75 -9.81
CA PRO A 531 -12.41 20.82 -10.74
C PRO A 531 -11.14 20.54 -11.57
N SER A 532 -10.20 19.78 -11.02
CA SER A 532 -8.92 19.44 -11.66
C SER A 532 -9.05 18.43 -12.80
N ARG A 533 -10.21 17.73 -12.91
CA ARG A 533 -10.51 16.73 -13.94
C ARG A 533 -9.36 15.73 -14.18
N PRO A 534 -8.93 15.00 -13.13
CA PRO A 534 -7.75 14.17 -13.19
C PRO A 534 -7.87 12.97 -14.15
N VAL A 535 -9.07 12.42 -14.39
CA VAL A 535 -9.27 11.33 -15.37
C VAL A 535 -9.01 11.83 -16.79
N ALA A 536 -9.46 13.04 -17.13
CA ALA A 536 -9.13 13.66 -18.41
C ALA A 536 -7.63 13.91 -18.58
N ALA A 537 -6.93 14.34 -17.52
CA ALA A 537 -5.48 14.50 -17.54
C ALA A 537 -4.76 13.16 -17.79
N GLN A 538 -5.17 12.10 -17.10
CA GLN A 538 -4.66 10.75 -17.33
C GLN A 538 -4.89 10.29 -18.77
N ARG A 539 -6.10 10.38 -19.32
CA ARG A 539 -6.36 9.98 -20.71
C ARG A 539 -5.49 10.75 -21.71
N THR A 540 -5.25 12.03 -21.46
CA THR A 540 -4.35 12.86 -22.28
C THR A 540 -2.92 12.31 -22.22
N TYR A 541 -2.42 11.98 -21.04
CA TYR A 541 -1.11 11.36 -20.84
C TYR A 541 -0.93 10.07 -21.65
N TRP A 542 -1.90 9.14 -21.55
CA TRP A 542 -1.79 7.83 -22.20
C TRP A 542 -1.84 7.90 -23.73
N GLY A 543 -2.55 8.86 -24.31
CA GLY A 543 -2.73 9.02 -25.76
C GLY A 543 -1.42 9.17 -26.56
N GLY A 544 -0.30 9.56 -25.91
CA GLY A 544 1.00 9.78 -26.54
C GLY A 544 2.13 8.86 -26.08
N ARG A 545 1.88 7.88 -25.20
CA ARG A 545 2.97 7.23 -24.44
C ARG A 545 3.73 6.12 -25.17
N GLY A 546 3.24 5.69 -26.35
CA GLY A 546 3.87 4.62 -27.13
C GLY A 546 3.68 3.23 -26.52
N VAL A 547 2.59 3.03 -25.77
CA VAL A 547 2.21 1.74 -25.17
C VAL A 547 1.01 1.14 -25.89
N LYS A 548 0.84 -0.18 -25.80
CA LYS A 548 -0.40 -0.84 -26.20
C LYS A 548 -1.43 -0.63 -25.09
N LEU A 549 -2.16 0.48 -25.17
CA LEU A 549 -3.15 0.88 -24.19
C LEU A 549 -4.46 0.09 -24.35
N GLY A 550 -4.96 -0.45 -23.25
CA GLY A 550 -6.33 -0.90 -23.10
C GLY A 550 -7.01 -0.07 -22.01
N GLU A 551 -8.16 0.53 -22.32
CA GLU A 551 -8.96 1.26 -21.34
C GLU A 551 -10.20 0.44 -20.93
N GLY A 552 -10.70 0.72 -19.74
CA GLY A 552 -11.97 0.20 -19.24
C GLY A 552 -12.57 1.10 -18.16
N THR A 553 -13.87 0.97 -17.93
CA THR A 553 -14.60 1.81 -16.96
C THR A 553 -15.60 1.03 -16.12
N LYS A 554 -15.76 -0.28 -16.38
CA LYS A 554 -16.75 -1.15 -15.76
C LYS A 554 -16.11 -2.31 -15.01
N VAL A 555 -16.90 -2.93 -14.14
CA VAL A 555 -16.50 -4.15 -13.42
C VAL A 555 -16.09 -5.29 -14.36
N ASP A 556 -16.78 -5.45 -15.50
CA ASP A 556 -16.42 -6.48 -16.49
C ASP A 556 -15.06 -6.25 -17.15
N ASP A 557 -14.62 -4.98 -17.26
CA ASP A 557 -13.28 -4.65 -17.76
C ASP A 557 -12.21 -5.07 -16.75
N LEU A 558 -12.47 -4.90 -15.44
CA LEU A 558 -11.60 -5.41 -14.37
C LEU A 558 -11.53 -6.93 -14.39
N LYS A 559 -12.67 -7.63 -14.48
CA LYS A 559 -12.69 -9.10 -14.58
C LYS A 559 -11.90 -9.58 -15.80
N SER A 560 -12.01 -8.88 -16.92
CA SER A 560 -11.26 -9.19 -18.15
C SER A 560 -9.75 -8.96 -17.98
N ALA A 561 -9.35 -7.88 -17.29
CA ALA A 561 -7.96 -7.60 -16.95
C ALA A 561 -7.36 -8.63 -15.98
N LEU A 562 -8.21 -9.34 -15.24
CA LEU A 562 -7.84 -10.35 -14.26
C LEU A 562 -7.99 -11.80 -14.74
N ALA A 563 -8.38 -12.01 -15.99
CA ALA A 563 -8.48 -13.34 -16.58
C ALA A 563 -7.09 -13.97 -16.78
N VAL A 564 -7.00 -15.31 -16.79
CA VAL A 564 -5.76 -16.06 -17.07
C VAL A 564 -5.15 -15.66 -18.43
N SER A 565 -5.99 -15.32 -19.40
CA SER A 565 -5.60 -14.87 -20.74
C SER A 565 -5.12 -13.41 -20.80
N ALA A 566 -5.20 -12.65 -19.71
CA ALA A 566 -4.75 -11.27 -19.68
C ALA A 566 -3.24 -11.20 -19.93
N ALA A 567 -2.86 -10.32 -20.86
CA ALA A 567 -1.48 -10.16 -21.30
C ALA A 567 -0.91 -8.78 -20.92
N ASP A 568 -1.66 -8.01 -20.13
CA ASP A 568 -1.29 -6.66 -19.71
C ASP A 568 -0.09 -6.73 -18.75
N LYS A 569 0.95 -5.93 -18.99
CA LYS A 569 2.18 -5.88 -18.19
C LYS A 569 2.11 -4.88 -17.05
N VAL A 570 1.22 -3.90 -17.19
CA VAL A 570 0.88 -2.93 -16.16
C VAL A 570 -0.64 -2.86 -16.07
N LEU A 571 -1.17 -2.90 -14.85
CA LEU A 571 -2.58 -2.67 -14.56
C LEU A 571 -2.68 -1.44 -13.65
N TYR A 572 -3.32 -0.38 -14.13
CA TYR A 572 -3.51 0.85 -13.39
C TYR A 572 -4.98 1.09 -13.09
N LEU A 573 -5.32 1.14 -11.81
CA LEU A 573 -6.67 1.41 -11.31
C LEU A 573 -6.74 2.85 -10.84
N TYR A 574 -7.60 3.64 -11.49
CA TYR A 574 -7.90 5.02 -11.13
C TYR A 574 -9.39 5.15 -10.81
N CYS A 575 -9.75 4.72 -9.61
CA CYS A 575 -11.14 4.53 -9.21
C CYS A 575 -11.32 4.87 -7.72
N HIS A 576 -12.44 4.47 -7.12
CA HIS A 576 -12.58 4.49 -5.67
C HIS A 576 -12.42 3.08 -5.09
N ALA A 577 -12.02 3.00 -3.83
CA ALA A 577 -11.89 1.74 -3.09
C ALA A 577 -12.32 1.92 -1.65
N VAL A 578 -13.24 1.11 -1.14
CA VAL A 578 -13.72 1.19 0.23
C VAL A 578 -13.24 -0.05 0.97
N ALA A 579 -12.53 0.14 2.09
CA ALA A 579 -12.14 -0.94 2.97
C ALA A 579 -13.24 -1.19 4.01
N SER A 580 -13.50 -2.45 4.32
CA SER A 580 -14.40 -2.85 5.40
C SER A 580 -13.63 -2.96 6.73
N ASP A 581 -14.25 -2.50 7.81
CA ASP A 581 -13.75 -2.56 9.18
C ASP A 581 -13.95 -3.94 9.84
N LYS A 582 -14.87 -4.75 9.30
CA LYS A 582 -15.27 -6.05 9.87
C LYS A 582 -14.69 -7.24 9.14
N ASP A 583 -14.77 -7.23 7.82
CA ASP A 583 -14.39 -8.36 6.96
C ASP A 583 -13.75 -7.84 5.68
N SER A 584 -12.51 -8.26 5.40
CA SER A 584 -11.81 -7.88 4.18
C SER A 584 -12.62 -8.19 2.92
N ASP A 585 -13.40 -9.28 2.89
CA ASP A 585 -14.18 -9.69 1.72
C ASP A 585 -15.25 -8.67 1.31
N ASP A 586 -15.71 -7.85 2.25
CA ASP A 586 -16.67 -6.78 2.03
C ASP A 586 -16.03 -5.51 1.45
N SER A 587 -14.70 -5.42 1.42
CA SER A 587 -14.00 -4.29 0.79
C SER A 587 -14.25 -4.30 -0.72
N TYR A 588 -14.50 -3.14 -1.34
CA TYR A 588 -14.91 -3.06 -2.74
C TYR A 588 -14.25 -1.94 -3.53
N LEU A 589 -14.13 -2.14 -4.85
CA LEU A 589 -13.78 -1.09 -5.80
C LEU A 589 -15.05 -0.51 -6.43
N VAL A 590 -15.08 0.81 -6.67
CA VAL A 590 -16.18 1.50 -7.35
C VAL A 590 -15.74 1.96 -8.73
N MET A 591 -16.35 1.37 -9.75
CA MET A 591 -16.18 1.69 -11.16
C MET A 591 -17.25 2.69 -11.63
N THR A 592 -17.18 3.11 -12.89
CA THR A 592 -18.09 4.12 -13.46
C THR A 592 -19.56 3.71 -13.33
N GLY A 593 -20.40 4.67 -12.92
CA GLY A 593 -21.83 4.46 -12.69
C GLY A 593 -22.11 3.66 -11.42
N ASP A 594 -21.30 3.87 -10.38
CA ASP A 594 -21.41 3.25 -9.05
C ASP A 594 -21.42 1.71 -9.08
N GLN A 595 -20.82 1.12 -10.10
CA GLN A 595 -20.66 -0.32 -10.19
C GLN A 595 -19.62 -0.78 -9.17
N ARG A 596 -20.05 -1.53 -8.17
CA ARG A 596 -19.20 -2.06 -7.11
C ARG A 596 -18.77 -3.48 -7.43
N ILE A 597 -17.56 -3.84 -7.02
CA ILE A 597 -17.12 -5.23 -6.95
C ILE A 597 -16.34 -5.45 -5.65
N THR A 598 -16.79 -6.41 -4.85
CA THR A 598 -16.13 -6.73 -3.57
C THR A 598 -14.94 -7.67 -3.76
N LEU A 599 -14.09 -7.77 -2.74
CA LEU A 599 -13.03 -8.77 -2.69
C LEU A 599 -13.58 -10.19 -2.69
N GLY A 600 -14.66 -10.45 -1.94
CA GLY A 600 -15.34 -11.75 -1.96
C GLY A 600 -15.87 -12.10 -3.36
N GLU A 601 -16.40 -11.13 -4.11
CA GLU A 601 -16.80 -11.35 -5.51
C GLU A 601 -15.59 -11.59 -6.42
N LEU A 602 -14.50 -10.85 -6.25
CA LEU A 602 -13.25 -11.07 -7.00
C LEU A 602 -12.65 -12.46 -6.73
N ALA A 603 -12.71 -12.95 -5.49
CA ALA A 603 -12.26 -14.29 -5.13
C ALA A 603 -13.06 -15.39 -5.85
N VAL A 604 -14.33 -15.13 -6.19
CA VAL A 604 -15.18 -16.06 -6.94
C VAL A 604 -15.02 -15.92 -8.46
N TYR A 605 -15.05 -14.69 -8.99
CA TYR A 605 -15.06 -14.45 -10.44
C TYR A 605 -13.67 -14.39 -11.07
N ALA A 606 -12.65 -14.15 -10.26
CA ALA A 606 -11.26 -14.08 -10.67
C ALA A 606 -10.37 -14.72 -9.58
N PRO A 607 -10.54 -16.03 -9.31
CA PRO A 607 -9.91 -16.73 -8.20
C PRO A 607 -8.37 -16.66 -8.25
N ILE A 608 -7.71 -16.81 -7.10
CA ILE A 608 -6.25 -16.71 -7.00
C ILE A 608 -5.55 -17.91 -7.65
N GLU A 609 -6.24 -19.04 -7.76
CA GLU A 609 -5.78 -20.24 -8.49
C GLU A 609 -5.58 -19.95 -9.98
N ASP A 610 -6.36 -19.00 -10.52
CA ASP A 610 -6.24 -18.49 -11.87
C ASP A 610 -5.17 -17.39 -11.93
N GLN A 611 -3.91 -17.82 -11.90
CA GLN A 611 -2.73 -16.96 -11.88
C GLN A 611 -2.60 -16.08 -13.16
N LEU A 612 -2.18 -14.83 -12.97
CA LEU A 612 -1.89 -13.86 -14.03
C LEU A 612 -0.57 -14.20 -14.73
N SER A 613 -0.67 -14.80 -15.91
CA SER A 613 0.50 -15.25 -16.68
C SER A 613 1.46 -14.14 -17.10
N SER A 614 0.98 -12.90 -17.24
CA SER A 614 1.81 -11.74 -17.59
C SER A 614 2.57 -11.15 -16.42
N HIS A 615 2.20 -11.50 -15.18
CA HIS A 615 2.70 -10.94 -13.93
C HIS A 615 2.75 -9.41 -13.92
N PRO A 616 1.59 -8.72 -14.01
CA PRO A 616 1.55 -7.27 -14.14
C PRO A 616 2.11 -6.59 -12.89
N LEU A 617 2.70 -5.40 -13.08
CA LEU A 617 2.78 -4.42 -12.00
C LEU A 617 1.41 -3.77 -11.84
N VAL A 618 0.84 -3.82 -10.64
CA VAL A 618 -0.47 -3.23 -10.34
C VAL A 618 -0.27 -1.90 -9.60
N ILE A 619 -0.96 -0.85 -10.02
CA ILE A 619 -0.98 0.45 -9.35
C ILE A 619 -2.42 0.77 -9.00
N ILE A 620 -2.68 1.09 -7.74
CA ILE A 620 -4.01 1.36 -7.21
C ILE A 620 -4.05 2.81 -6.69
N ASN A 621 -4.52 3.73 -7.54
CA ASN A 621 -4.90 5.07 -7.13
C ASN A 621 -6.40 5.09 -6.83
N ALA A 622 -6.77 4.46 -5.71
CA ALA A 622 -8.14 4.32 -5.29
C ALA A 622 -8.21 4.10 -3.77
N CYS A 623 -8.76 5.06 -3.02
CA CYS A 623 -9.01 4.92 -1.57
C CYS A 623 -10.11 5.89 -1.12
N GLU A 624 -11.27 5.40 -0.67
CA GLU A 624 -12.49 6.13 -0.31
C GLU A 624 -12.93 5.98 1.17
N SER A 625 -12.25 5.24 2.04
CA SER A 625 -12.60 5.24 3.48
C SER A 625 -11.52 5.97 4.30
N GLY A 626 -11.81 6.89 5.23
CA GLY A 626 -13.01 7.05 6.03
C GLY A 626 -12.77 6.28 7.32
N ASP A 627 -13.01 4.97 7.23
CA ASP A 627 -12.50 3.95 8.15
C ASP A 627 -11.22 3.37 7.57
N LEU A 628 -10.15 3.77 8.22
CA LEU A 628 -8.83 3.23 8.08
C LEU A 628 -8.87 1.88 8.81
N SER A 629 -8.72 0.81 8.04
CA SER A 629 -8.64 -0.53 8.58
C SER A 629 -7.34 -1.16 8.08
N PRO A 630 -6.63 -1.96 8.90
CA PRO A 630 -5.59 -2.89 8.44
C PRO A 630 -6.03 -3.68 7.20
N ASN A 631 -7.34 -3.93 7.07
CA ASN A 631 -7.96 -4.79 6.08
C ASN A 631 -7.77 -4.36 4.61
N PHE A 632 -7.38 -3.12 4.28
CA PHE A 632 -7.00 -2.82 2.88
C PHE A 632 -5.70 -3.52 2.48
N TYR A 633 -4.77 -3.60 3.43
CA TYR A 633 -3.51 -4.32 3.30
C TYR A 633 -3.65 -5.81 3.63
N ASP A 634 -4.77 -6.23 4.23
CA ASP A 634 -5.23 -7.63 4.23
C ASP A 634 -6.14 -7.97 3.03
N GLY A 635 -6.48 -6.96 2.22
CA GLY A 635 -7.48 -7.03 1.15
C GLY A 635 -6.87 -7.03 -0.25
N PHE A 636 -6.92 -5.89 -0.95
CA PHE A 636 -6.59 -5.80 -2.37
C PHE A 636 -5.11 -6.07 -2.67
N VAL A 637 -4.19 -5.55 -1.85
CA VAL A 637 -2.75 -5.76 -2.05
C VAL A 637 -2.40 -7.27 -1.97
N PRO A 638 -2.79 -8.01 -0.91
CA PRO A 638 -2.65 -9.46 -0.89
C PRO A 638 -3.40 -10.16 -2.01
N TYR A 639 -4.61 -9.75 -2.36
CA TYR A 639 -5.34 -10.37 -3.45
C TYR A 639 -4.58 -10.31 -4.79
N PHE A 640 -4.14 -9.12 -5.22
CA PHE A 640 -3.44 -8.97 -6.52
C PHE A 640 -2.11 -9.72 -6.54
N LEU A 641 -1.34 -9.62 -5.46
CA LEU A 641 -0.14 -10.41 -5.32
C LEU A 641 -0.49 -11.91 -5.37
N ALA A 642 -1.57 -12.37 -4.72
CA ALA A 642 -1.98 -13.80 -4.63
C ALA A 642 -2.35 -14.33 -5.98
N LYS A 643 -2.94 -13.47 -6.81
CA LYS A 643 -3.25 -13.74 -8.19
C LYS A 643 -2.04 -13.73 -9.14
N GLY A 644 -0.85 -13.43 -8.64
CA GLY A 644 0.39 -13.50 -9.43
C GLY A 644 0.88 -12.16 -9.97
N ALA A 645 0.38 -11.02 -9.48
CA ALA A 645 1.01 -9.73 -9.75
C ALA A 645 2.48 -9.73 -9.29
N ARG A 646 3.35 -9.08 -10.05
CA ARG A 646 4.77 -8.91 -9.70
C ARG A 646 4.96 -8.01 -8.48
N GLY A 647 4.05 -7.06 -8.32
CA GLY A 647 4.07 -6.10 -7.25
C GLY A 647 2.85 -5.20 -7.34
N VAL A 648 2.59 -4.54 -6.22
CA VAL A 648 1.47 -3.61 -6.08
C VAL A 648 1.98 -2.30 -5.49
N ILE A 649 1.62 -1.19 -6.10
CA ILE A 649 1.71 0.15 -5.51
C ILE A 649 0.31 0.55 -5.09
N GLY A 650 0.15 0.93 -3.82
CA GLY A 650 -1.11 1.39 -3.27
C GLY A 650 -0.90 2.59 -2.35
N THR A 651 -1.98 3.16 -1.85
CA THR A 651 -1.95 4.33 -0.96
C THR A 651 -2.35 3.96 0.46
N GLU A 652 -1.68 4.54 1.46
CA GLU A 652 -1.91 4.26 2.89
C GLU A 652 -3.23 4.83 3.44
N CYS A 653 -3.82 5.81 2.77
CA CYS A 653 -5.15 6.35 3.08
C CYS A 653 -5.80 7.01 1.85
N LYS A 654 -6.93 7.72 2.05
CA LYS A 654 -7.54 8.55 0.99
C LYS A 654 -6.49 9.43 0.32
N THR A 655 -6.57 9.54 -1.00
CA THR A 655 -5.58 10.29 -1.79
C THR A 655 -6.26 11.45 -2.53
N PRO A 656 -5.71 12.68 -2.48
CA PRO A 656 -6.21 13.78 -3.29
C PRO A 656 -6.16 13.48 -4.79
N GLY A 657 -7.26 13.68 -5.51
CA GLY A 657 -7.34 13.29 -6.91
C GLY A 657 -6.39 14.08 -7.82
N ARG A 658 -6.14 15.36 -7.52
CA ARG A 658 -5.15 16.15 -8.26
C ARG A 658 -3.74 15.61 -8.03
N PHE A 659 -3.33 15.41 -6.78
CA PHE A 659 -2.01 14.87 -6.44
C PHE A 659 -1.81 13.47 -7.02
N ALA A 660 -2.82 12.58 -6.93
CA ALA A 660 -2.77 11.24 -7.49
C ALA A 660 -2.48 11.24 -9.00
N SER A 661 -3.12 12.15 -9.74
CA SER A 661 -2.90 12.28 -11.18
C SER A 661 -1.48 12.76 -11.51
N GLU A 662 -1.04 13.86 -10.90
CA GLU A 662 0.29 14.43 -11.17
C GLU A 662 1.41 13.48 -10.76
N TRP A 663 1.25 12.80 -9.61
CA TRP A 663 2.20 11.79 -9.16
C TRP A 663 2.28 10.62 -10.14
N ALA A 664 1.13 10.11 -10.61
CA ALA A 664 1.10 8.97 -11.54
C ALA A 664 1.73 9.30 -12.90
N ILE A 665 1.48 10.50 -13.44
CA ILE A 665 2.12 10.98 -14.68
C ILE A 665 3.64 10.98 -14.52
N ALA A 666 4.14 11.61 -13.45
CA ALA A 666 5.57 11.69 -13.19
C ALA A 666 6.19 10.31 -12.90
N PHE A 667 5.45 9.41 -12.26
CA PHE A 667 5.85 8.02 -12.05
C PHE A 667 6.01 7.24 -13.34
N PHE A 668 4.99 7.24 -14.21
CA PHE A 668 5.05 6.49 -15.45
C PHE A 668 6.11 7.04 -16.40
N ASP A 669 6.41 8.34 -16.37
CA ASP A 669 7.52 8.91 -17.15
C ASP A 669 8.87 8.32 -16.76
N ARG A 670 9.17 8.31 -15.46
CA ARG A 670 10.39 7.73 -14.89
C ARG A 670 10.47 6.22 -15.12
N PHE A 671 9.42 5.50 -14.73
CA PHE A 671 9.38 4.05 -14.77
C PHE A 671 9.49 3.50 -16.20
N PHE A 672 8.76 4.08 -17.16
CA PHE A 672 8.88 3.68 -18.56
C PHE A 672 10.15 4.22 -19.20
N GLY A 673 10.79 5.24 -18.63
CA GLY A 673 12.14 5.66 -18.95
C GLY A 673 13.23 4.68 -18.50
N GLY A 674 12.86 3.56 -17.86
CA GLY A 674 13.78 2.51 -17.41
C GLY A 674 14.35 2.71 -16.01
N GLU A 675 13.92 3.76 -15.29
CA GLU A 675 14.31 3.99 -13.90
C GLU A 675 13.79 2.83 -13.02
N PRO A 676 14.63 2.26 -12.12
CA PRO A 676 14.17 1.30 -11.12
C PRO A 676 13.01 1.87 -10.30
N LEU A 677 11.99 1.05 -10.06
CA LEU A 677 10.76 1.46 -9.41
C LEU A 677 11.01 2.12 -8.04
N GLY A 678 11.91 1.57 -7.23
CA GLY A 678 12.26 2.12 -5.91
C GLY A 678 12.88 3.50 -5.99
N GLU A 679 13.81 3.68 -6.93
CA GLU A 679 14.46 4.98 -7.18
C GLU A 679 13.45 6.00 -7.69
N ALA A 680 12.58 5.60 -8.63
CA ALA A 680 11.53 6.46 -9.16
C ALA A 680 10.60 6.96 -8.04
N VAL A 681 10.16 6.08 -7.14
CA VAL A 681 9.28 6.46 -6.02
C VAL A 681 9.99 7.36 -5.02
N LEU A 682 11.24 7.07 -4.64
CA LEU A 682 12.02 7.93 -3.74
C LEU A 682 12.27 9.31 -4.35
N SER A 683 12.68 9.36 -5.62
CA SER A 683 12.89 10.60 -6.37
C SER A 683 11.62 11.44 -6.42
N LEU A 684 10.45 10.82 -6.64
CA LEU A 684 9.17 11.54 -6.64
C LEU A 684 8.81 12.11 -5.27
N ARG A 685 9.02 11.35 -4.20
CA ARG A 685 8.78 11.86 -2.83
C ARG A 685 9.55 13.15 -2.56
N ARG A 686 10.84 13.15 -2.93
CA ARG A 686 11.72 14.31 -2.79
C ARG A 686 11.34 15.43 -3.75
N ASP A 687 11.07 15.12 -5.01
CA ASP A 687 10.69 16.11 -6.02
C ASP A 687 9.42 16.88 -5.63
N PHE A 688 8.37 16.19 -5.17
CA PHE A 688 7.13 16.85 -4.75
C PHE A 688 7.33 17.65 -3.46
N LEU A 689 8.15 17.16 -2.53
CA LEU A 689 8.50 17.92 -1.33
C LEU A 689 9.31 19.19 -1.68
N ASP A 690 10.35 19.08 -2.50
CA ASP A 690 11.28 20.16 -2.79
C ASP A 690 10.66 21.22 -3.71
N LYS A 691 9.89 20.80 -4.73
CA LYS A 691 9.30 21.71 -5.72
C LYS A 691 8.00 22.32 -5.26
N HIS A 692 7.21 21.56 -4.50
CA HIS A 692 5.84 21.93 -4.14
C HIS A 692 5.61 22.03 -2.63
N GLY A 693 6.60 21.73 -1.78
CA GLY A 693 6.38 21.63 -0.33
C GLY A 693 5.46 20.47 0.05
N ASN A 694 5.19 19.53 -0.87
CA ASN A 694 4.11 18.56 -0.75
C ASN A 694 4.63 17.17 -0.33
N PRO A 695 4.42 16.75 0.93
CA PRO A 695 4.92 15.47 1.46
C PRO A 695 4.06 14.26 1.06
N LEU A 696 2.99 14.44 0.28
CA LEU A 696 2.03 13.36 0.00
C LEU A 696 2.60 12.21 -0.83
N GLY A 697 3.84 12.32 -1.34
CA GLY A 697 4.55 11.16 -1.88
C GLY A 697 4.73 10.03 -0.85
N LEU A 698 4.67 10.34 0.46
CA LEU A 698 4.69 9.36 1.55
C LEU A 698 3.40 8.52 1.62
N LEU A 699 2.32 8.90 0.93
CA LEU A 699 1.09 8.09 0.83
C LEU A 699 1.34 6.74 0.15
N TYR A 700 2.32 6.67 -0.75
CA TYR A 700 2.50 5.51 -1.61
C TYR A 700 3.32 4.41 -0.92
N GLY A 701 2.66 3.29 -0.65
CA GLY A 701 3.26 2.02 -0.26
C GLY A 701 3.66 1.20 -1.48
N VAL A 702 4.88 0.64 -1.45
CA VAL A 702 5.43 -0.18 -2.53
C VAL A 702 5.61 -1.61 -2.03
N HIS A 703 4.78 -2.53 -2.54
CA HIS A 703 4.86 -3.97 -2.32
C HIS A 703 5.39 -4.65 -3.57
N CYS A 704 6.65 -4.41 -3.86
CA CYS A 704 7.31 -4.90 -5.06
C CYS A 704 8.81 -5.02 -4.80
N ASP A 705 9.47 -5.83 -5.62
CA ASP A 705 10.90 -5.75 -5.78
C ASP A 705 11.27 -4.39 -6.39
N THR A 706 12.07 -3.61 -5.67
CA THR A 706 12.31 -2.20 -6.01
C THR A 706 13.17 -2.00 -7.25
N ASP A 707 13.84 -3.06 -7.72
CA ASP A 707 14.62 -3.03 -8.97
C ASP A 707 13.79 -3.35 -10.21
N THR A 708 12.47 -3.54 -10.03
CA THR A 708 11.52 -3.67 -11.13
C THR A 708 11.65 -2.46 -12.06
N ARG A 709 11.81 -2.70 -13.36
CA ARG A 709 11.95 -1.65 -14.38
C ARG A 709 11.46 -2.11 -15.74
N VAL A 710 11.17 -1.16 -16.62
CA VAL A 710 10.90 -1.43 -18.04
C VAL A 710 12.21 -1.49 -18.82
N ASP A 711 12.37 -2.51 -19.67
CA ASP A 711 13.57 -2.71 -20.48
C ASP A 711 13.24 -3.27 -21.87
N PRO A 712 13.78 -2.70 -22.97
CA PRO A 712 14.45 -1.40 -23.01
C PRO A 712 13.51 -0.27 -22.56
N ALA A 713 14.09 0.83 -22.09
CA ALA A 713 13.34 2.06 -21.82
C ALA A 713 12.52 2.48 -23.05
N LEU A 714 11.29 2.96 -22.82
CA LEU A 714 10.51 3.59 -23.88
C LEU A 714 11.16 4.93 -24.24
N ALA A 715 11.23 5.23 -25.54
CA ALA A 715 11.64 6.54 -25.99
C ALA A 715 10.76 7.62 -25.32
N ALA A 716 11.39 8.73 -24.91
CA ALA A 716 10.65 9.87 -24.39
C ALA A 716 9.59 10.28 -25.43
N ALA A 717 8.34 10.43 -24.98
CA ALA A 717 7.28 10.91 -25.86
C ALA A 717 7.72 12.27 -26.42
N GLY A 718 7.91 12.36 -27.74
CA GLY A 718 8.39 13.58 -28.37
C GLY A 718 7.41 14.71 -28.08
N GLY A 719 7.78 15.64 -27.21
CA GLY A 719 6.97 16.82 -26.93
C GLY A 719 6.83 17.66 -28.20
N SER A 720 5.62 17.70 -28.75
CA SER A 720 5.25 18.78 -29.66
C SER A 720 5.08 20.04 -28.82
N ASN A 721 6.08 20.93 -28.88
CA ASN A 721 5.98 22.34 -28.49
C ASN A 721 4.77 23.03 -29.13
#